data_AF-A0A7K1WVP2-F1
#
_entry.id   AF-A0A7K1WVP2-F1
#
_cell.length_a   1.000
_cell.length_b   1.000
_cell.length_c   1.000
_cell.angle_alpha   90.00
_cell.angle_beta   90.00
_cell.angle_gamma   90.00
#
_symmetry.space_group_name_H-M   'P 1'
#
loop_
_entity.id
_entity.type
_entity.pdbx_description
1 polymer ?
#
loop_
_entity_poly.entity_id
_entity_poly.type
_entity_poly.pdbx_seq_one_letter_code
_entity_poly.pdbx_strand_id
1 'polypeptide(L)'
;MYKKKFLLILVFFFIISAGWSQKGFPILESAKNSINFKGNPANATDRKSLAFSDKGAWFAFGFLDASNVQAGFSGPFLMTEQNGVWLSSSFVSLQLKDEKGQDIIDWKSSLVAQNSYNSHLEQQFKNEKIDVKQQLVFLSGHTALQRTSITNKSAKPITLFPSYNATLFLDDLQLSNEKNTLKIVSSKSIAVGYIQFLKSNPEIEITKQGYKAQTEKLFLKPNETKEIIVSQSFIFPQYSWKTENETIQKTVFTTLLNKTQQEKEKQLAQLIAKKKSIYKDQSYSDLVAKLVLTLQNNTRIAAEGLKHGGLFPSYNYEWFHGFWVWDSWKHAVAVANYDAELAKNQMRALFDYQDPNGFIPDCVYRNNLLEENNYRNTKAPLAAWAVWKIYEKTKDDNFIKEFYPKLTLYHNWWYKERDHDQDGLCEFGSTDGTVIAAKWESGMDNAVRFDESKILKNEEKAYSLNQESVDLNSFLFAEKNYLSKMASVLKLNDEAKKWKNESDALKLKIQKQFWDQKTGWFYDTTIDGKTLIKAMGCEGYCPIWVEVATKEQAKAAKNNMVDPASLNTFVPLPTLAANHPKFKPDNGYWRGPIWLDQSYFGINGLEKYGYTKEANELAYKLMHNAEGVMDKGTSIRENYQPVNGKGLEAYNFSWSASHYLMLLLEDK
;
A
#
# COMPACT_ATOMS: atom_id res chain seq x y z
N MET A 1 -36.28 22.46 71.88
CA MET A 1 -36.99 23.70 71.53
C MET A 1 -36.17 24.50 70.53
N TYR A 2 -36.81 24.84 69.42
CA TYR A 2 -36.28 25.46 68.21
C TYR A 2 -35.55 26.80 68.44
N LYS A 3 -34.44 27.02 67.74
CA LYS A 3 -33.99 28.37 67.34
C LYS A 3 -33.65 28.39 65.86
N LYS A 4 -34.58 28.96 65.07
CA LYS A 4 -34.34 29.46 63.72
C LYS A 4 -33.43 30.69 63.80
N LYS A 5 -32.40 30.75 62.96
CA LYS A 5 -31.79 32.00 62.51
C LYS A 5 -31.64 31.94 60.98
N PHE A 6 -32.26 32.92 60.34
CA PHE A 6 -32.10 33.29 58.93
C PHE A 6 -30.65 33.70 58.67
N LEU A 7 -30.08 33.30 57.54
CA LEU A 7 -29.04 34.07 56.87
C LEU A 7 -29.09 33.84 55.35
N LEU A 8 -29.08 34.95 54.61
CA LEU A 8 -29.04 35.03 53.15
C LEU A 8 -27.94 34.16 52.55
N ILE A 9 -28.28 33.37 51.53
CA ILE A 9 -27.30 32.74 50.64
C ILE A 9 -27.07 33.70 49.47
N LEU A 10 -25.94 34.42 49.54
CA LEU A 10 -25.36 35.16 48.43
C LEU A 10 -24.70 34.17 47.47
N VAL A 11 -25.24 34.09 46.25
CA VAL A 11 -24.71 33.33 45.12
C VAL A 11 -23.36 33.94 44.72
N PHE A 12 -22.27 33.23 44.98
CA PHE A 12 -20.98 33.48 44.33
C PHE A 12 -20.79 32.47 43.20
N PHE A 13 -20.96 32.96 41.96
CA PHE A 13 -20.47 32.28 40.76
C PHE A 13 -18.94 32.29 40.80
N PHE A 14 -18.33 31.15 41.16
CA PHE A 14 -16.94 30.87 40.79
C PHE A 14 -16.97 30.10 39.47
N ILE A 15 -16.71 30.82 38.39
CA ILE A 15 -16.29 30.24 37.10
C ILE A 15 -14.93 29.60 37.36
N ILE A 16 -14.91 28.29 37.55
CA ILE A 16 -13.68 27.49 37.43
C ILE A 16 -13.54 27.16 35.95
N SER A 17 -12.84 28.03 35.22
CA SER A 17 -12.20 27.73 33.95
C SER A 17 -11.04 26.77 34.20
N ALA A 18 -11.34 25.49 34.43
CA ALA A 18 -10.35 24.43 34.47
C ALA A 18 -10.26 23.73 33.09
N GLY A 19 -9.30 24.17 32.28
CA GLY A 19 -8.49 23.32 31.40
C GLY A 19 -9.19 22.59 30.24
N TRP A 20 -9.44 23.28 29.13
CA TRP A 20 -9.32 22.64 27.83
C TRP A 20 -7.84 22.45 27.50
N SER A 21 -7.28 21.33 27.95
CA SER A 21 -5.99 20.77 27.54
C SER A 21 -6.29 19.30 27.20
N GLN A 22 -6.15 18.78 25.99
CA GLN A 22 -5.12 18.99 24.98
C GLN A 22 -5.71 18.53 23.63
N LYS A 23 -5.63 19.32 22.55
CA LYS A 23 -5.84 18.79 21.18
C LYS A 23 -4.62 17.93 20.81
N GLY A 24 -4.52 16.74 21.40
CA GLY A 24 -3.47 15.77 21.11
C GLY A 24 -3.97 14.75 20.10
N PHE A 25 -3.11 14.39 19.14
CA PHE A 25 -3.28 13.23 18.27
C PHE A 25 -2.26 12.16 18.73
N PRO A 26 -2.51 11.47 19.86
CA PRO A 26 -1.50 10.64 20.51
C PRO A 26 -1.05 9.46 19.66
N ILE A 27 -1.92 8.87 18.84
CA ILE A 27 -1.54 7.75 17.96
C ILE A 27 -0.62 8.27 16.86
N LEU A 28 -0.97 9.39 16.22
CA LEU A 28 -0.09 10.02 15.23
C LEU A 28 1.27 10.42 15.84
N GLU A 29 1.26 11.00 17.04
CA GLU A 29 2.49 11.42 17.73
C GLU A 29 3.37 10.21 18.10
N SER A 30 2.77 9.13 18.60
CA SER A 30 3.48 7.89 18.90
C SER A 30 4.06 7.29 17.62
N ALA A 31 3.31 7.23 16.53
CA ALA A 31 3.72 6.59 15.28
C ALA A 31 4.59 7.45 14.35
N LYS A 32 4.90 8.70 14.72
CA LYS A 32 5.68 9.59 13.85
C LYS A 32 7.03 8.98 13.47
N ASN A 33 7.49 9.30 12.26
CA ASN A 33 8.72 8.76 11.67
C ASN A 33 8.72 7.23 11.54
N SER A 34 7.54 6.61 11.40
CA SER A 34 7.42 5.16 11.15
C SER A 34 8.09 4.74 9.85
N ILE A 35 8.16 5.61 8.85
CA ILE A 35 8.91 5.44 7.59
C ILE A 35 9.82 6.65 7.39
N ASN A 36 11.08 6.39 7.01
CA ASN A 36 12.07 7.40 6.70
C ASN A 36 11.89 7.93 5.28
N PHE A 37 11.49 9.21 5.16
CA PHE A 37 11.39 9.91 3.87
C PHE A 37 12.56 10.87 3.61
N LYS A 38 13.65 10.77 4.37
CA LYS A 38 14.84 11.58 4.15
C LYS A 38 15.68 10.98 3.01
N GLY A 39 16.09 11.83 2.08
CA GLY A 39 16.97 11.47 0.98
C GLY A 39 17.23 12.65 0.05
N ASN A 40 18.32 12.59 -0.70
CA ASN A 40 18.72 13.64 -1.63
C ASN A 40 18.63 13.10 -3.06
N PRO A 41 17.44 13.10 -3.69
CA PRO A 41 17.34 12.65 -5.08
C PRO A 41 18.27 13.51 -5.93
N ALA A 42 19.24 12.86 -6.57
CA ALA A 42 20.29 13.54 -7.34
C ALA A 42 19.92 13.68 -8.83
N ASN A 43 18.93 12.93 -9.29
CA ASN A 43 18.43 12.91 -10.66
C ASN A 43 16.98 12.39 -10.68
N ALA A 44 16.35 12.42 -11.86
CA ALA A 44 14.95 12.04 -12.05
C ALA A 44 14.65 10.57 -11.68
N THR A 45 15.59 9.65 -11.90
CA THR A 45 15.38 8.21 -11.72
C THR A 45 15.84 7.68 -10.37
N ASP A 46 16.24 8.55 -9.42
CA ASP A 46 16.63 8.13 -8.07
C ASP A 46 15.50 7.34 -7.38
N ARG A 47 15.86 6.15 -6.85
CA ARG A 47 14.97 5.26 -6.09
C ARG A 47 15.39 5.03 -4.64
N LYS A 48 16.50 5.63 -4.21
CA LYS A 48 16.98 5.50 -2.82
C LYS A 48 16.12 6.33 -1.87
N SER A 49 15.67 7.49 -2.36
CA SER A 49 14.82 8.39 -1.58
C SER A 49 13.36 7.90 -1.61
N LEU A 50 12.77 7.69 -0.43
CA LEU A 50 11.36 7.37 -0.29
C LEU A 50 10.52 8.65 -0.27
N ALA A 51 9.25 8.54 -0.68
CA ALA A 51 8.33 9.65 -0.76
C ALA A 51 6.98 9.36 -0.06
N PHE A 52 6.41 10.40 0.54
CA PHE A 52 5.12 10.44 1.21
C PHE A 52 4.04 10.91 0.22
N SER A 53 2.96 10.12 0.13
CA SER A 53 1.77 10.43 -0.64
C SER A 53 0.51 10.17 0.21
N ASP A 54 -0.56 10.90 -0.08
CA ASP A 54 -1.87 10.69 0.55
C ASP A 54 -2.98 10.98 -0.46
N LYS A 55 -4.23 10.65 -0.09
CA LYS A 55 -5.45 10.93 -0.87
C LYS A 55 -5.46 10.33 -2.28
N GLY A 56 -4.65 9.30 -2.52
CA GLY A 56 -4.56 8.66 -3.82
C GLY A 56 -3.74 9.44 -4.85
N ALA A 57 -2.92 10.40 -4.42
CA ALA A 57 -2.22 11.28 -5.33
C ALA A 57 -1.18 10.55 -6.20
N TRP A 58 -1.10 10.95 -7.46
CA TRP A 58 -0.08 10.49 -8.43
C TRP A 58 1.24 11.26 -8.32
N PHE A 59 1.50 11.87 -7.16
CA PHE A 59 2.76 12.51 -6.83
C PHE A 59 3.03 12.43 -5.32
N ALA A 60 4.27 12.64 -4.92
CA ALA A 60 4.74 12.45 -3.55
C ALA A 60 5.88 13.41 -3.19
N PHE A 61 6.19 13.54 -1.90
CA PHE A 61 7.25 14.42 -1.39
C PHE A 61 8.09 13.72 -0.31
N GLY A 62 9.32 14.16 -0.11
CA GLY A 62 10.16 13.68 0.99
C GLY A 62 10.82 14.82 1.76
N PHE A 63 11.81 14.47 2.55
CA PHE A 63 12.73 15.39 3.19
C PHE A 63 14.09 15.32 2.50
N LEU A 64 14.81 16.44 2.46
CA LEU A 64 16.25 16.43 2.20
C LEU A 64 16.99 16.03 3.49
N ASP A 65 18.12 15.32 3.35
CA ASP A 65 18.98 15.00 4.49
C ASP A 65 19.58 16.26 5.11
N ALA A 66 19.93 16.19 6.40
CA ALA A 66 20.49 17.34 7.14
C ALA A 66 21.71 18.00 6.45
N SER A 67 22.54 17.22 5.74
CA SER A 67 23.71 17.75 5.01
C SER A 67 23.34 18.60 3.79
N ASN A 68 22.14 18.42 3.24
CA ASN A 68 21.66 19.04 2.01
C ASN A 68 20.35 19.80 2.20
N VAL A 69 19.86 19.90 3.43
CA VAL A 69 18.55 20.48 3.74
C VAL A 69 18.45 21.92 3.27
N GLN A 70 17.28 22.24 2.74
CA GLN A 70 16.86 23.58 2.32
C GLN A 70 15.46 23.81 2.88
N ALA A 71 14.96 25.06 2.85
CA ALA A 71 13.59 25.34 3.27
C ALA A 71 12.56 24.94 2.21
N GLY A 72 12.43 23.63 2.00
CA GLY A 72 11.44 22.99 1.16
C GLY A 72 11.43 21.49 1.41
N PHE A 73 10.49 20.81 0.77
CA PHE A 73 10.43 19.35 0.77
C PHE A 73 11.12 18.83 -0.49
N SER A 74 11.62 17.59 -0.46
CA SER A 74 12.18 16.98 -1.67
C SER A 74 11.09 16.64 -2.67
N GLY A 75 11.41 16.77 -3.95
CA GLY A 75 10.48 16.55 -5.06
C GLY A 75 9.73 17.79 -5.54
N PRO A 76 8.56 17.61 -6.18
CA PRO A 76 7.72 16.39 -6.16
C PRO A 76 8.32 15.19 -6.92
N PHE A 77 8.01 13.99 -6.45
CA PHE A 77 8.14 12.73 -7.19
C PHE A 77 6.86 12.50 -7.98
N LEU A 78 6.92 12.57 -9.31
CA LEU A 78 5.79 12.53 -10.22
C LEU A 78 5.57 11.12 -10.75
N MET A 79 4.52 10.45 -10.29
CA MET A 79 4.06 9.16 -10.82
C MET A 79 3.07 9.34 -11.98
N THR A 80 2.64 10.58 -12.22
CA THR A 80 1.99 10.99 -13.47
C THR A 80 2.93 10.91 -14.66
N GLU A 81 4.24 10.99 -14.42
CA GLU A 81 5.31 11.11 -15.41
C GLU A 81 6.12 9.81 -15.46
N GLN A 82 6.16 9.17 -16.63
CA GLN A 82 6.84 7.88 -16.83
C GLN A 82 6.42 6.86 -15.74
N ASN A 83 7.38 6.10 -15.21
CA ASN A 83 7.23 5.16 -14.09
C ASN A 83 7.71 5.76 -12.77
N GLY A 84 7.36 7.03 -12.53
CA GLY A 84 7.78 7.78 -11.34
C GLY A 84 9.12 8.47 -11.51
N VAL A 85 9.16 9.79 -11.45
CA VAL A 85 10.40 10.56 -11.54
C VAL A 85 10.44 11.75 -10.60
N TRP A 86 11.61 12.05 -10.03
CA TRP A 86 11.81 13.27 -9.26
C TRP A 86 11.88 14.47 -10.20
N LEU A 87 11.00 15.46 -9.99
CA LEU A 87 11.00 16.70 -10.76
C LEU A 87 12.24 17.56 -10.47
N SER A 88 12.64 17.59 -9.19
CA SER A 88 13.72 18.41 -8.66
C SER A 88 14.18 17.85 -7.31
N SER A 89 15.37 18.27 -6.87
CA SER A 89 15.82 18.02 -5.49
C SER A 89 14.88 18.67 -4.48
N SER A 90 14.44 19.91 -4.73
CA SER A 90 13.36 20.59 -4.01
C SER A 90 12.77 21.70 -4.88
N PHE A 91 11.56 21.47 -5.37
CA PHE A 91 10.94 22.36 -6.37
C PHE A 91 10.34 23.63 -5.79
N VAL A 92 9.89 23.59 -4.53
CA VAL A 92 9.41 24.76 -3.77
C VAL A 92 10.34 24.93 -2.57
N SER A 93 11.51 25.50 -2.85
CA SER A 93 12.59 25.76 -1.88
C SER A 93 12.73 27.25 -1.62
N LEU A 94 12.49 27.65 -0.37
CA LEU A 94 12.48 29.03 0.07
C LEU A 94 13.89 29.54 0.38
N GLN A 95 14.20 30.74 -0.10
CA GLN A 95 15.30 31.58 0.36
C GLN A 95 14.71 32.80 1.09
N LEU A 96 15.32 33.17 2.21
CA LEU A 96 14.89 34.32 3.01
C LEU A 96 16.05 35.29 3.19
N LYS A 97 15.95 36.44 2.52
CA LYS A 97 16.93 37.52 2.63
C LYS A 97 16.41 38.68 3.46
N ASP A 98 17.32 39.39 4.11
CA ASP A 98 17.04 40.65 4.79
C ASP A 98 17.14 41.87 3.85
N GLU A 99 16.96 43.08 4.40
CA GLU A 99 17.05 44.34 3.65
C GLU A 99 18.44 44.62 3.04
N LYS A 100 19.47 43.93 3.51
CA LYS A 100 20.84 44.02 2.98
C LYS A 100 21.10 42.95 1.91
N GLY A 101 20.11 42.12 1.58
CA GLY A 101 20.24 41.02 0.64
C GLY A 101 21.01 39.82 1.19
N GLN A 102 21.23 39.75 2.51
CA GLN A 102 21.91 38.63 3.17
C GLN A 102 20.92 37.58 3.60
N ASP A 103 21.30 36.30 3.49
CA ASP A 103 20.47 35.21 3.99
C ASP A 103 20.34 35.32 5.51
N ILE A 104 19.09 35.40 5.99
CA ILE A 104 18.84 35.56 7.43
C ILE A 104 19.01 34.26 8.21
N ILE A 105 19.05 33.12 7.51
CA ILE A 105 19.08 31.78 8.08
C ILE A 105 19.90 30.85 7.18
N ASP A 106 20.78 30.08 7.81
CA ASP A 106 21.41 28.91 7.19
C ASP A 106 20.58 27.67 7.56
N TRP A 107 19.90 27.11 6.57
CA TRP A 107 18.97 25.99 6.76
C TRP A 107 19.64 24.75 7.36
N LYS A 108 20.93 24.52 7.09
CA LYS A 108 21.63 23.31 7.55
C LYS A 108 21.92 23.40 9.04
N SER A 109 22.54 24.49 9.47
CA SER A 109 22.87 24.72 10.88
C SER A 109 21.64 25.04 11.74
N SER A 110 20.54 25.48 11.11
CA SER A 110 19.30 25.85 11.82
C SER A 110 18.28 24.71 11.92
N LEU A 111 18.51 23.54 11.30
CA LEU A 111 17.55 22.43 11.32
C LEU A 111 17.34 21.88 12.74
N VAL A 112 16.10 21.88 13.22
CA VAL A 112 15.72 21.37 14.54
C VAL A 112 15.14 19.96 14.44
N ALA A 113 14.18 19.76 13.55
CA ALA A 113 13.47 18.48 13.42
C ALA A 113 12.84 18.32 12.03
N GLN A 114 12.69 17.07 11.62
CA GLN A 114 11.88 16.63 10.47
C GLN A 114 11.04 15.45 10.95
N ASN A 115 9.72 15.58 10.88
CA ASN A 115 8.77 14.57 11.32
C ASN A 115 7.79 14.21 10.21
N SER A 116 7.65 12.92 9.93
CA SER A 116 6.56 12.38 9.11
C SER A 116 5.46 11.79 9.99
N TYR A 117 4.21 12.02 9.58
CA TYR A 117 3.02 11.43 10.16
C TYR A 117 2.18 10.81 9.04
N ASN A 118 1.23 9.94 9.36
CA ASN A 118 0.26 9.47 8.36
C ASN A 118 -0.55 10.60 7.72
N SER A 119 -0.64 11.77 8.38
CA SER A 119 -1.43 12.92 7.93
C SER A 119 -0.64 13.98 7.16
N HIS A 120 0.65 14.16 7.44
CA HIS A 120 1.43 15.28 6.91
C HIS A 120 2.94 15.09 7.13
N LEU A 121 3.73 15.90 6.43
CA LEU A 121 5.14 16.13 6.75
C LEU A 121 5.30 17.46 7.47
N GLU A 122 6.23 17.54 8.42
CA GLU A 122 6.65 18.82 9.01
C GLU A 122 8.16 18.88 9.23
N GLN A 123 8.71 20.09 9.15
CA GLN A 123 10.08 20.37 9.56
C GLN A 123 10.19 21.75 10.20
N GLN A 124 11.19 21.92 11.06
CA GLN A 124 11.39 23.15 11.81
C GLN A 124 12.85 23.59 11.75
N PHE A 125 13.04 24.89 11.53
CA PHE A 125 14.33 25.56 11.53
C PHE A 125 14.31 26.73 12.51
N LYS A 126 15.37 26.92 13.29
CA LYS A 126 15.47 28.02 14.25
C LYS A 126 16.88 28.60 14.28
N ASN A 127 16.92 29.92 14.37
CA ASN A 127 18.12 30.64 14.79
C ASN A 127 17.73 31.74 15.80
N GLU A 128 18.66 32.63 16.13
CA GLU A 128 18.45 33.71 17.10
C GLU A 128 17.39 34.73 16.66
N LYS A 129 17.15 34.89 15.35
CA LYS A 129 16.26 35.91 14.79
C LYS A 129 14.89 35.38 14.44
N ILE A 130 14.79 34.16 13.91
CA ILE A 130 13.53 33.60 13.38
C ILE A 130 13.33 32.12 13.75
N ASP A 131 12.05 31.73 13.85
CA ASP A 131 11.58 30.35 13.92
C ASP A 131 10.72 30.07 12.68
N VAL A 132 11.13 29.10 11.87
CA VAL A 132 10.47 28.72 10.61
C VAL A 132 9.93 27.30 10.75
N LYS A 133 8.61 27.15 10.63
CA LYS A 133 7.95 25.85 10.57
C LYS A 133 7.37 25.62 9.18
N GLN A 134 7.75 24.50 8.54
CA GLN A 134 7.19 24.07 7.28
C GLN A 134 6.32 22.82 7.46
N GLN A 135 5.18 22.79 6.80
CA GLN A 135 4.24 21.67 6.82
C GLN A 135 3.67 21.40 5.44
N LEU A 136 3.54 20.12 5.08
CA LEU A 136 2.96 19.67 3.81
C LEU A 136 1.82 18.70 4.05
N VAL A 137 0.64 18.99 3.50
CA VAL A 137 -0.58 18.17 3.63
C VAL A 137 -1.31 18.08 2.28
N PHE A 138 -1.83 16.90 1.96
CA PHE A 138 -2.63 16.70 0.74
C PHE A 138 -4.06 17.21 0.95
N LEU A 139 -4.52 18.02 0.01
CA LEU A 139 -5.91 18.49 -0.10
C LEU A 139 -6.78 17.43 -0.77
N SER A 140 -6.26 16.82 -1.83
CA SER A 140 -6.94 15.87 -2.71
C SER A 140 -5.91 14.94 -3.37
N GLY A 141 -6.37 14.01 -4.21
CA GLY A 141 -5.48 13.22 -5.08
C GLY A 141 -4.83 14.04 -6.22
N HIS A 142 -5.11 15.34 -6.30
CA HIS A 142 -4.54 16.24 -7.30
C HIS A 142 -3.63 17.31 -6.70
N THR A 143 -3.79 17.65 -5.42
CA THR A 143 -3.15 18.83 -4.83
C THR A 143 -2.58 18.59 -3.45
N ALA A 144 -1.35 19.04 -3.23
CA ALA A 144 -0.75 19.23 -1.91
C ALA A 144 -0.55 20.72 -1.59
N LEU A 145 -0.69 21.08 -0.32
CA LEU A 145 -0.41 22.42 0.19
C LEU A 145 0.85 22.38 1.05
N GLN A 146 1.78 23.30 0.79
CA GLN A 146 2.95 23.56 1.61
C GLN A 146 2.77 24.89 2.32
N ARG A 147 2.75 24.88 3.66
CA ARG A 147 2.75 26.08 4.49
C ARG A 147 4.14 26.30 5.07
N THR A 148 4.61 27.55 5.01
CA THR A 148 5.78 28.04 5.74
C THR A 148 5.34 29.15 6.69
N SER A 149 5.41 28.89 8.00
CA SER A 149 5.15 29.87 9.06
C SER A 149 6.47 30.44 9.56
N ILE A 150 6.65 31.76 9.50
CA ILE A 150 7.87 32.46 9.88
C ILE A 150 7.54 33.36 11.08
N THR A 151 8.19 33.12 12.21
CA THR A 151 8.02 33.90 13.44
C THR A 151 9.25 34.76 13.69
N ASN A 152 9.08 36.06 13.90
CA ASN A 152 10.17 36.93 14.35
C ASN A 152 10.41 36.73 15.85
N LYS A 153 11.59 36.21 16.21
CA LYS A 153 12.02 35.98 17.61
C LYS A 153 12.91 37.10 18.16
N SER A 154 13.28 38.07 17.32
CA SER A 154 14.07 39.22 17.74
C SER A 154 13.22 40.29 18.44
N ALA A 155 13.89 41.18 19.18
CA ALA A 155 13.25 42.30 19.85
C ALA A 155 12.88 43.47 18.91
N LYS A 156 13.25 43.42 17.63
CA LYS A 156 13.02 44.48 16.64
C LYS A 156 12.20 43.97 15.46
N PRO A 157 11.48 44.83 14.74
CA PRO A 157 10.86 44.43 13.49
C PRO A 157 11.90 43.94 12.48
N ILE A 158 11.51 42.97 11.65
CA ILE A 158 12.34 42.43 10.56
C ILE A 158 11.55 42.54 9.25
N THR A 159 12.21 43.00 8.19
CA THR A 159 11.72 42.88 6.82
C THR A 159 12.45 41.74 6.12
N LEU A 160 11.68 40.84 5.49
CA LEU A 160 12.18 39.68 4.75
C LEU A 160 11.77 39.76 3.29
N PHE A 161 12.60 39.21 2.41
CA PHE A 161 12.38 39.10 0.97
C PHE A 161 12.38 37.61 0.61
N PRO A 162 11.21 36.96 0.59
CA PRO A 162 11.10 35.55 0.22
C PRO A 162 11.29 35.37 -1.28
N SER A 163 12.15 34.44 -1.67
CA SER A 163 12.34 34.04 -3.05
C SER A 163 12.49 32.53 -3.18
N TYR A 164 12.29 32.02 -4.40
CA TYR A 164 12.31 30.61 -4.73
C TYR A 164 13.14 30.43 -5.99
N ASN A 165 13.94 29.38 -6.03
CA ASN A 165 14.73 28.99 -7.19
C ASN A 165 14.76 27.47 -7.26
N ALA A 166 14.41 26.91 -8.41
CA ALA A 166 14.43 25.47 -8.60
C ALA A 166 15.00 25.11 -9.97
N THR A 167 15.72 23.98 -9.99
CA THR A 167 16.26 23.35 -11.19
C THR A 167 15.54 22.04 -11.43
N LEU A 168 15.18 21.77 -12.68
CA LEU A 168 14.56 20.52 -13.12
C LEU A 168 15.62 19.44 -13.32
N PHE A 169 15.24 18.19 -13.06
CA PHE A 169 16.04 17.02 -13.49
C PHE A 169 15.68 16.53 -14.90
N LEU A 170 14.57 17.02 -15.45
CA LEU A 170 14.01 16.59 -16.72
C LEU A 170 14.11 17.74 -17.73
N ASP A 171 14.63 17.44 -18.92
CA ASP A 171 14.83 18.42 -20.00
C ASP A 171 13.58 18.58 -20.89
N ASP A 172 12.61 17.68 -20.78
CA ASP A 172 11.42 17.58 -21.65
C ASP A 172 10.15 18.18 -21.03
N LEU A 173 10.27 18.79 -19.86
CA LEU A 173 9.17 19.53 -19.22
C LEU A 173 9.16 20.99 -19.65
N GLN A 174 7.98 21.46 -20.05
CA GLN A 174 7.76 22.85 -20.44
C GLN A 174 7.16 23.63 -19.27
N LEU A 175 7.87 24.67 -18.85
CA LEU A 175 7.40 25.62 -17.83
C LEU A 175 6.87 26.90 -18.48
N SER A 176 5.73 27.39 -18.00
CA SER A 176 5.19 28.69 -18.38
C SER A 176 4.59 29.43 -17.19
N ASN A 177 4.54 30.76 -17.27
CA ASN A 177 3.85 31.61 -16.29
C ASN A 177 2.49 32.06 -16.86
N GLU A 178 1.40 31.62 -16.24
CA GLU A 178 0.04 32.01 -16.59
C GLU A 178 -0.60 32.77 -15.41
N LYS A 179 -0.64 34.11 -15.49
CA LYS A 179 -1.24 34.97 -14.44
C LYS A 179 -0.71 34.68 -13.02
N ASN A 180 0.62 34.66 -12.87
CA ASN A 180 1.31 34.39 -11.60
C ASN A 180 1.10 32.95 -11.08
N THR A 181 0.72 32.02 -11.96
CA THR A 181 0.71 30.58 -11.71
C THR A 181 1.77 29.94 -12.59
N LEU A 182 2.68 29.17 -11.99
CA LEU A 182 3.64 28.36 -12.75
C LEU A 182 2.92 27.11 -13.24
N LYS A 183 2.89 26.92 -14.56
CA LYS A 183 2.32 25.76 -15.23
C LYS A 183 3.43 24.85 -15.74
N ILE A 184 3.22 23.55 -15.62
CA ILE A 184 4.16 22.50 -16.01
C ILE A 184 3.43 21.56 -16.96
N VAL A 185 3.97 21.35 -18.15
CA VAL A 185 3.43 20.44 -19.16
C VAL A 185 4.52 19.45 -19.58
N SER A 186 4.15 18.17 -19.66
CA SER A 186 5.02 17.11 -20.15
C SER A 186 4.60 16.67 -21.55
N SER A 187 5.57 16.18 -22.33
CA SER A 187 5.30 15.46 -23.58
C SER A 187 4.96 13.98 -23.36
N LYS A 188 5.25 13.43 -22.17
CA LYS A 188 5.06 12.01 -21.81
C LYS A 188 3.93 11.79 -20.81
N SER A 189 3.30 12.86 -20.33
CA SER A 189 2.13 12.81 -19.46
C SER A 189 1.10 13.83 -19.88
N ILE A 190 -0.17 13.44 -19.84
CA ILE A 190 -1.30 14.35 -20.07
C ILE A 190 -1.69 15.12 -18.80
N ALA A 191 -1.11 14.79 -17.64
CA ALA A 191 -1.33 15.54 -16.42
C ALA A 191 -0.67 16.92 -16.53
N VAL A 192 -1.37 17.95 -16.07
CA VAL A 192 -0.84 19.33 -16.05
C VAL A 192 -0.49 19.71 -14.62
N GLY A 193 0.72 20.22 -14.43
CA GLY A 193 1.20 20.75 -13.17
C GLY A 193 0.84 22.22 -12.99
N TYR A 194 0.43 22.62 -11.78
CA TYR A 194 0.17 24.01 -11.40
C TYR A 194 0.76 24.30 -10.01
N ILE A 195 1.61 25.33 -9.92
CA ILE A 195 2.13 25.86 -8.65
C ILE A 195 1.58 27.28 -8.43
N GLN A 196 0.92 27.49 -7.29
CA GLN A 196 0.30 28.78 -6.96
C GLN A 196 0.73 29.25 -5.58
N PHE A 197 1.18 30.51 -5.49
CA PHE A 197 1.47 31.18 -4.23
C PHE A 197 0.19 31.85 -3.74
N LEU A 198 -0.49 31.24 -2.77
CA LEU A 198 -1.82 31.66 -2.36
C LEU A 198 -1.78 32.99 -1.61
N LYS A 199 -2.72 33.89 -1.92
CA LYS A 199 -2.81 35.25 -1.35
C LYS A 199 -1.54 36.08 -1.58
N SER A 200 -0.81 35.79 -2.65
CA SER A 200 0.40 36.47 -3.09
C SER A 200 0.34 36.66 -4.60
N ASN A 201 1.04 37.67 -5.12
CA ASN A 201 1.24 37.95 -6.53
C ASN A 201 2.74 37.84 -6.84
N PRO A 202 3.26 36.61 -6.99
CA PRO A 202 4.68 36.40 -7.22
C PRO A 202 5.09 36.89 -8.62
N GLU A 203 6.29 37.47 -8.70
CA GLU A 203 6.99 37.64 -9.98
C GLU A 203 7.68 36.31 -10.32
N ILE A 204 7.23 35.64 -11.39
CA ILE A 204 7.76 34.34 -11.83
C ILE A 204 8.52 34.49 -13.13
N GLU A 205 9.80 34.13 -13.12
CA GLU A 205 10.71 34.09 -14.26
C GLU A 205 11.01 32.62 -14.62
N ILE A 206 10.74 32.23 -15.88
CA ILE A 206 11.16 30.93 -16.40
C ILE A 206 12.61 31.03 -16.89
N THR A 207 13.45 30.15 -16.38
CA THR A 207 14.86 30.07 -16.75
C THR A 207 15.10 28.87 -17.67
N LYS A 208 16.29 28.76 -18.26
CA LYS A 208 16.65 27.59 -19.09
C LYS A 208 16.60 26.25 -18.34
N GLN A 209 16.78 26.27 -17.01
CA GLN A 209 16.97 25.08 -16.19
C GLN A 209 15.82 24.85 -15.19
N GLY A 210 14.81 25.73 -15.17
CA GLY A 210 13.75 25.71 -14.16
C GLY A 210 13.11 27.09 -14.00
N TYR A 211 12.91 27.56 -12.76
CA TYR A 211 12.26 28.86 -12.53
C TYR A 211 12.82 29.60 -11.33
N LYS A 212 12.58 30.91 -11.32
CA LYS A 212 12.72 31.77 -10.14
C LYS A 212 11.37 32.41 -9.83
N ALA A 213 11.07 32.58 -8.55
CA ALA A 213 9.92 33.35 -8.12
C ALA A 213 10.28 34.26 -6.95
N GLN A 214 9.67 35.45 -6.90
CA GLN A 214 9.79 36.36 -5.77
C GLN A 214 8.40 36.79 -5.31
N THR A 215 8.11 36.60 -4.02
CA THR A 215 6.85 37.05 -3.41
C THR A 215 7.02 38.43 -2.79
N GLU A 216 5.93 39.00 -2.29
CA GLU A 216 5.96 40.28 -1.58
C GLU A 216 6.86 40.21 -0.34
N LYS A 217 7.46 41.36 0.00
CA LYS A 217 8.24 41.50 1.23
C LYS A 217 7.34 41.26 2.45
N LEU A 218 7.89 40.58 3.45
CA LEU A 218 7.21 40.35 4.72
C LEU A 218 7.78 41.29 5.78
N PHE A 219 6.92 42.09 6.40
CA PHE A 219 7.27 42.87 7.58
C PHE A 219 6.70 42.17 8.83
N LEU A 220 7.57 41.83 9.78
CA LEU A 220 7.21 41.11 11.00
C LEU A 220 7.62 41.91 12.23
N LYS A 221 6.65 42.29 13.07
CA LYS A 221 6.89 42.82 14.42
C LYS A 221 7.47 41.72 15.34
N PRO A 222 8.09 42.08 16.47
CA PRO A 222 8.52 41.10 17.47
C PRO A 222 7.39 40.13 17.84
N ASN A 223 7.68 38.82 17.82
CA ASN A 223 6.75 37.70 18.05
C ASN A 223 5.62 37.55 17.02
N GLU A 224 5.58 38.36 15.96
CA GLU A 224 4.60 38.19 14.89
C GLU A 224 4.96 36.98 14.02
N THR A 225 3.93 36.26 13.57
CA THR A 225 4.06 35.17 12.59
C THR A 225 3.40 35.58 11.27
N LYS A 226 4.10 35.37 10.16
CA LYS A 226 3.54 35.43 8.80
C LYS A 226 3.59 34.05 8.16
N GLU A 227 2.64 33.78 7.29
CA GLU A 227 2.54 32.50 6.58
C GLU A 227 2.63 32.72 5.08
N ILE A 228 3.37 31.83 4.41
CA ILE A 228 3.33 31.65 2.96
C ILE A 228 2.74 30.26 2.70
N ILE A 229 1.75 30.18 1.80
CA ILE A 229 1.13 28.92 1.41
C ILE A 229 1.28 28.75 -0.10
N VAL A 230 1.82 27.61 -0.51
CA VAL A 230 2.01 27.24 -1.92
C VAL A 230 1.22 25.97 -2.19
N SER A 231 0.33 26.00 -3.20
CA SER A 231 -0.30 24.78 -3.72
C SER A 231 0.57 24.17 -4.82
N GLN A 232 0.65 22.85 -4.84
CA GLN A 232 1.32 22.07 -5.87
C GLN A 232 0.33 21.04 -6.38
N SER A 233 -0.11 21.20 -7.63
CA SER A 233 -1.18 20.38 -8.21
C SER A 233 -0.68 19.66 -9.45
N PHE A 234 -1.04 18.40 -9.63
CA PHE A 234 -0.79 17.60 -10.85
C PHE A 234 -2.09 16.88 -11.21
N ILE A 235 -2.79 17.39 -12.22
CA ILE A 235 -4.18 17.02 -12.50
C ILE A 235 -4.34 16.46 -13.91
N PHE A 236 -4.99 15.30 -14.01
CA PHE A 236 -5.34 14.68 -15.28
C PHE A 236 -6.55 15.38 -15.93
N PRO A 237 -6.66 15.41 -17.28
CA PRO A 237 -7.74 16.10 -17.99
C PRO A 237 -9.16 15.60 -17.67
N GLN A 238 -9.28 14.37 -17.17
CA GLN A 238 -10.55 13.79 -16.70
C GLN A 238 -11.09 14.48 -15.42
N TYR A 239 -10.27 15.28 -14.75
CA TYR A 239 -10.63 16.06 -13.57
C TYR A 239 -10.66 17.56 -13.90
N SER A 240 -11.61 18.27 -13.30
CA SER A 240 -11.80 19.70 -13.57
C SER A 240 -10.79 20.56 -12.81
N TRP A 241 -9.80 21.11 -13.52
CA TRP A 241 -8.86 22.11 -12.94
C TRP A 241 -9.61 23.30 -12.33
N LYS A 242 -10.69 23.77 -12.97
CA LYS A 242 -11.52 24.86 -12.44
C LYS A 242 -12.05 24.53 -11.04
N THR A 243 -12.63 23.34 -10.87
CA THR A 243 -13.20 22.89 -9.60
C THR A 243 -12.13 22.70 -8.54
N GLU A 244 -10.99 22.11 -8.91
CA GLU A 244 -9.86 21.93 -8.02
C GLU A 244 -9.31 23.28 -7.55
N ASN A 245 -9.08 24.21 -8.47
CA ASN A 245 -8.61 25.56 -8.15
C ASN A 245 -9.59 26.33 -7.27
N GLU A 246 -10.90 26.26 -7.53
CA GLU A 246 -11.92 26.86 -6.64
C GLU A 246 -11.86 26.27 -5.21
N THR A 247 -11.56 24.98 -5.10
CA THR A 247 -11.37 24.31 -3.79
C THR A 247 -10.09 24.79 -3.11
N ILE A 248 -8.99 24.91 -3.85
CA ILE A 248 -7.72 25.47 -3.34
C ILE A 248 -7.94 26.87 -2.76
N GLN A 249 -8.60 27.78 -3.51
CA GLN A 249 -8.81 29.16 -3.07
C GLN A 249 -9.69 29.28 -1.82
N LYS A 250 -10.63 28.34 -1.61
CA LYS A 250 -11.50 28.30 -0.42
C LYS A 250 -10.84 27.62 0.79
N THR A 251 -9.74 26.91 0.59
CA THR A 251 -9.14 26.09 1.64
C THR A 251 -8.37 26.93 2.66
N VAL A 252 -8.63 26.65 3.94
CA VAL A 252 -7.83 27.17 5.06
C VAL A 252 -6.90 26.07 5.55
N PHE A 253 -5.59 26.27 5.43
CA PHE A 253 -4.56 25.25 5.71
C PHE A 253 -4.71 24.63 7.11
N THR A 254 -4.86 25.43 8.16
CA THR A 254 -5.00 24.92 9.54
C THR A 254 -6.23 24.03 9.70
N THR A 255 -7.34 24.37 9.04
CA THR A 255 -8.56 23.57 9.05
C THR A 255 -8.36 22.26 8.30
N LEU A 256 -7.72 22.30 7.12
CA LEU A 256 -7.37 21.11 6.35
C LEU A 256 -6.49 20.16 7.17
N LEU A 257 -5.37 20.66 7.70
CA LEU A 257 -4.44 19.85 8.47
C LEU A 257 -5.12 19.22 9.69
N ASN A 258 -5.88 20.00 10.47
CA ASN A 258 -6.58 19.46 11.64
C ASN A 258 -7.61 18.39 11.24
N LYS A 259 -8.34 18.59 10.13
CA LYS A 259 -9.29 17.58 9.61
C LYS A 259 -8.56 16.31 9.20
N THR A 260 -7.45 16.42 8.47
CA THR A 260 -6.64 15.26 8.05
C THR A 260 -6.06 14.53 9.26
N GLN A 261 -5.56 15.25 10.27
CA GLN A 261 -5.09 14.62 11.51
C GLN A 261 -6.21 13.88 12.24
N GLN A 262 -7.40 14.47 12.37
CA GLN A 262 -8.57 13.82 12.97
C GLN A 262 -9.00 12.57 12.20
N GLU A 263 -9.00 12.64 10.87
CA GLU A 263 -9.34 11.51 9.99
C GLU A 263 -8.38 10.34 10.21
N LYS A 264 -7.05 10.60 10.16
CA LYS A 264 -6.04 9.56 10.32
C LYS A 264 -6.00 9.02 11.74
N GLU A 265 -6.11 9.87 12.76
CA GLU A 265 -6.19 9.43 14.16
C GLU A 265 -7.39 8.50 14.37
N LYS A 266 -8.57 8.86 13.85
CA LYS A 266 -9.77 8.02 13.93
C LYS A 266 -9.59 6.70 13.20
N GLN A 267 -9.05 6.72 11.98
CA GLN A 267 -8.78 5.53 11.20
C GLN A 267 -7.84 4.56 11.95
N LEU A 268 -6.74 5.07 12.48
CA LEU A 268 -5.78 4.28 13.24
C LEU A 268 -6.38 3.76 14.54
N ALA A 269 -7.13 4.59 15.29
CA ALA A 269 -7.82 4.17 16.50
C ALA A 269 -8.80 3.00 16.24
N GLN A 270 -9.56 3.06 15.13
CA GLN A 270 -10.48 2.00 14.73
C GLN A 270 -9.75 0.68 14.42
N LEU A 271 -8.60 0.73 13.78
CA LEU A 271 -7.78 -0.46 13.50
C LEU A 271 -7.10 -1.00 14.76
N ILE A 272 -6.53 -0.12 15.59
CA ILE A 272 -5.87 -0.49 16.85
C ILE A 272 -6.85 -1.18 17.80
N ALA A 273 -8.11 -0.72 17.84
CA ALA A 273 -9.17 -1.35 18.63
C ALA A 273 -9.55 -2.76 18.17
N LYS A 274 -9.23 -3.12 16.91
CA LYS A 274 -9.47 -4.45 16.34
C LYS A 274 -8.26 -5.39 16.46
N LYS A 275 -7.15 -4.97 17.06
CA LYS A 275 -5.98 -5.86 17.25
C LYS A 275 -6.35 -7.08 18.09
N LYS A 276 -5.76 -8.23 17.77
CA LYS A 276 -5.84 -9.43 18.60
C LYS A 276 -5.33 -9.11 20.01
N SER A 277 -6.01 -9.66 21.02
CA SER A 277 -5.72 -9.40 22.45
C SER A 277 -4.29 -9.73 22.92
N ILE A 278 -3.54 -10.52 22.14
CA ILE A 278 -2.13 -10.84 22.39
C ILE A 278 -1.18 -9.66 22.08
N TYR A 279 -1.58 -8.70 21.24
CA TYR A 279 -0.76 -7.57 20.78
C TYR A 279 -0.99 -6.30 21.61
N LYS A 280 -0.62 -6.35 22.90
CA LYS A 280 -0.91 -5.29 23.88
C LYS A 280 0.04 -4.10 23.82
N ASP A 281 1.30 -4.34 23.46
CA ASP A 281 2.34 -3.30 23.49
C ASP A 281 2.06 -2.17 22.49
N GLN A 282 2.47 -0.95 22.86
CA GLN A 282 2.33 0.24 22.02
C GLN A 282 3.04 0.08 20.67
N SER A 283 4.13 -0.69 20.61
CA SER A 283 4.86 -0.97 19.38
C SER A 283 4.00 -1.63 18.29
N TYR A 284 3.01 -2.45 18.66
CA TYR A 284 2.06 -3.02 17.69
C TYR A 284 1.06 -1.99 17.16
N SER A 285 0.70 -0.99 17.96
CA SER A 285 -0.12 0.13 17.49
C SER A 285 0.67 1.02 16.52
N ASP A 286 1.94 1.26 16.82
CA ASP A 286 2.87 1.98 15.93
C ASP A 286 3.11 1.18 14.63
N LEU A 287 3.19 -0.16 14.73
CA LEU A 287 3.24 -1.03 13.55
C LEU A 287 1.99 -0.86 12.69
N VAL A 288 0.78 -0.94 13.26
CA VAL A 288 -0.46 -0.68 12.48
C VAL A 288 -0.38 0.64 11.72
N ALA A 289 0.10 1.72 12.36
CA ALA A 289 0.27 3.00 11.71
C ALA A 289 1.30 2.98 10.57
N LYS A 290 2.43 2.27 10.74
CA LYS A 290 3.41 2.04 9.67
C LYS A 290 2.79 1.29 8.49
N LEU A 291 2.08 0.20 8.74
CA LEU A 291 1.47 -0.63 7.69
C LEU A 291 0.45 0.17 6.88
N VAL A 292 -0.40 0.93 7.57
CA VAL A 292 -1.37 1.83 6.92
C VAL A 292 -0.65 2.93 6.12
N LEU A 293 0.47 3.46 6.62
CA LEU A 293 1.26 4.44 5.87
C LEU A 293 1.87 3.84 4.60
N THR A 294 2.34 2.60 4.63
CA THR A 294 2.80 1.88 3.43
C THR A 294 1.66 1.75 2.40
N LEU A 295 0.48 1.27 2.82
CA LEU A 295 -0.68 1.12 1.93
C LEU A 295 -1.17 2.47 1.36
N GLN A 296 -1.22 3.49 2.21
CA GLN A 296 -1.58 4.86 1.84
C GLN A 296 -0.64 5.39 0.74
N ASN A 297 0.66 5.25 0.93
CA ASN A 297 1.65 5.75 -0.03
C ASN A 297 1.54 5.06 -1.40
N ASN A 298 0.97 3.87 -1.48
CA ASN A 298 0.75 3.12 -2.72
C ASN A 298 -0.66 3.27 -3.30
N THR A 299 -1.57 3.95 -2.60
CA THR A 299 -2.95 4.17 -3.06
C THR A 299 -3.00 5.23 -4.15
N ARG A 300 -3.75 4.99 -5.22
CA ARG A 300 -3.96 5.91 -6.34
C ARG A 300 -5.43 6.07 -6.66
N ILE A 301 -5.85 7.30 -6.97
CA ILE A 301 -7.15 7.55 -7.60
C ILE A 301 -7.14 7.07 -9.05
N ALA A 302 -8.32 6.93 -9.64
CA ALA A 302 -8.47 6.63 -11.06
C ALA A 302 -7.68 7.60 -11.95
N ALA A 303 -7.07 7.10 -13.02
CA ALA A 303 -6.33 7.90 -14.00
C ALA A 303 -6.26 7.11 -15.31
N GLU A 304 -6.61 7.75 -16.43
CA GLU A 304 -6.50 7.16 -17.78
C GLU A 304 -7.06 5.74 -17.90
N GLY A 305 -6.22 4.72 -18.12
CA GLY A 305 -6.61 3.31 -18.21
C GLY A 305 -7.21 2.77 -16.91
N LEU A 306 -6.73 3.23 -15.75
CA LEU A 306 -7.26 2.82 -14.46
C LEU A 306 -8.53 3.60 -14.14
N LYS A 307 -9.69 3.04 -14.51
CA LYS A 307 -11.01 3.69 -14.35
C LYS A 307 -11.48 3.77 -12.89
N HIS A 308 -10.90 2.96 -12.02
CA HIS A 308 -11.16 2.95 -10.58
C HIS A 308 -9.84 3.12 -9.80
N GLY A 309 -9.95 3.65 -8.58
CA GLY A 309 -8.80 3.79 -7.68
C GLY A 309 -8.40 2.45 -7.06
N GLY A 310 -7.15 2.35 -6.63
CA GLY A 310 -6.56 1.13 -6.09
C GLY A 310 -5.14 1.33 -5.56
N LEU A 311 -4.42 0.24 -5.33
CA LEU A 311 -3.09 0.18 -4.73
C LEU A 311 -2.11 -0.50 -5.67
N PHE A 312 -0.92 0.07 -5.74
CA PHE A 312 0.27 -0.55 -6.34
C PHE A 312 0.91 -1.55 -5.37
N PRO A 313 1.69 -2.53 -5.86
CA PRO A 313 2.60 -3.31 -5.03
C PRO A 313 3.61 -2.39 -4.32
N SER A 314 4.24 -1.47 -5.06
CA SER A 314 5.05 -0.39 -4.49
C SER A 314 5.32 0.72 -5.50
N TYR A 315 5.19 1.98 -5.10
CA TYR A 315 5.61 3.10 -5.95
C TYR A 315 7.14 3.18 -6.17
N ASN A 316 7.93 2.54 -5.31
CA ASN A 316 9.38 2.68 -5.30
C ASN A 316 10.07 1.88 -6.42
N TYR A 317 9.47 0.80 -6.88
CA TYR A 317 9.97 0.04 -8.01
C TYR A 317 9.27 0.47 -9.28
N GLU A 318 10.03 0.74 -10.35
CA GLU A 318 9.49 1.35 -11.57
C GLU A 318 8.46 0.47 -12.27
N TRP A 319 8.62 -0.86 -12.24
CA TRP A 319 7.71 -1.81 -12.87
C TRP A 319 6.50 -2.16 -12.00
N PHE A 320 6.26 -1.44 -10.90
CA PHE A 320 5.12 -1.65 -9.99
C PHE A 320 4.05 -0.56 -10.09
N HIS A 321 4.00 0.22 -11.19
CA HIS A 321 3.06 1.34 -11.39
C HIS A 321 1.75 0.95 -12.12
N GLY A 322 1.31 -0.29 -11.94
CA GLY A 322 0.04 -0.86 -12.41
C GLY A 322 -0.75 -1.53 -11.29
N PHE A 323 -1.87 -2.16 -11.61
CA PHE A 323 -2.61 -3.03 -10.68
C PHE A 323 -2.46 -4.48 -11.14
N TRP A 324 -1.80 -5.29 -10.32
CA TRP A 324 -1.64 -6.72 -10.53
C TRP A 324 -2.79 -7.49 -9.91
N VAL A 325 -3.28 -8.50 -10.61
CA VAL A 325 -4.38 -9.37 -10.19
C VAL A 325 -4.12 -9.95 -8.81
N TRP A 326 -2.98 -10.63 -8.64
CA TRP A 326 -2.61 -11.28 -7.38
C TRP A 326 -2.60 -10.32 -6.19
N ASP A 327 -1.88 -9.21 -6.35
CA ASP A 327 -1.72 -8.16 -5.36
C ASP A 327 -3.05 -7.52 -4.98
N SER A 328 -3.84 -7.15 -5.97
CA SER A 328 -5.10 -6.42 -5.80
C SER A 328 -6.08 -7.13 -4.89
N TRP A 329 -6.20 -8.46 -5.03
CA TRP A 329 -7.09 -9.26 -4.18
C TRP A 329 -6.70 -9.14 -2.71
N LYS A 330 -5.40 -9.25 -2.42
CA LYS A 330 -4.83 -9.18 -1.07
C LYS A 330 -4.94 -7.78 -0.47
N HIS A 331 -4.64 -6.76 -1.27
CA HIS A 331 -4.74 -5.36 -0.87
C HIS A 331 -6.18 -5.03 -0.51
N ALA A 332 -7.14 -5.43 -1.35
CA ALA A 332 -8.56 -5.17 -1.12
C ALA A 332 -9.05 -5.77 0.20
N VAL A 333 -8.64 -7.00 0.56
CA VAL A 333 -9.00 -7.61 1.85
C VAL A 333 -8.47 -6.81 3.03
N ALA A 334 -7.20 -6.41 3.01
CA ALA A 334 -6.63 -5.63 4.10
C ALA A 334 -7.29 -4.25 4.22
N VAL A 335 -7.44 -3.55 3.09
CA VAL A 335 -8.02 -2.19 3.02
C VAL A 335 -9.48 -2.16 3.44
N ALA A 336 -10.25 -3.23 3.23
CA ALA A 336 -11.65 -3.30 3.67
C ALA A 336 -11.84 -3.12 5.19
N ASN A 337 -10.78 -3.26 5.99
CA ASN A 337 -10.81 -3.01 7.43
C ASN A 337 -10.94 -1.53 7.82
N TYR A 338 -10.64 -0.60 6.89
CA TYR A 338 -10.68 0.84 7.14
C TYR A 338 -11.23 1.70 5.99
N ASP A 339 -11.21 1.22 4.74
CA ASP A 339 -11.74 1.92 3.56
C ASP A 339 -12.38 0.93 2.59
N ALA A 340 -13.62 0.54 2.87
CA ALA A 340 -14.30 -0.47 2.08
C ALA A 340 -14.62 -0.01 0.64
N GLU A 341 -14.78 1.29 0.39
CA GLU A 341 -15.04 1.78 -0.97
C GLU A 341 -13.77 1.74 -1.83
N LEU A 342 -12.60 2.05 -1.27
CA LEU A 342 -11.33 1.81 -1.95
C LEU A 342 -11.14 0.31 -2.25
N ALA A 343 -11.47 -0.57 -1.30
CA ALA A 343 -11.41 -2.02 -1.53
C ALA A 343 -12.35 -2.49 -2.66
N LYS A 344 -13.59 -1.99 -2.72
CA LYS A 344 -14.51 -2.27 -3.85
C LYS A 344 -13.96 -1.75 -5.18
N ASN A 345 -13.40 -0.54 -5.17
CA ASN A 345 -12.81 0.07 -6.37
C ASN A 345 -11.59 -0.69 -6.88
N GLN A 346 -10.74 -1.23 -5.99
CA GLN A 346 -9.64 -2.12 -6.37
C GLN A 346 -10.17 -3.32 -7.19
N MET A 347 -11.26 -3.94 -6.72
CA MET A 347 -11.88 -5.05 -7.43
C MET A 347 -12.38 -4.60 -8.81
N ARG A 348 -13.12 -3.48 -8.86
CA ARG A 348 -13.64 -2.93 -10.14
C ARG A 348 -12.54 -2.62 -11.13
N ALA A 349 -11.40 -2.08 -10.68
CA ALA A 349 -10.29 -1.68 -11.54
C ALA A 349 -9.77 -2.85 -12.41
N LEU A 350 -9.74 -4.07 -11.88
CA LEU A 350 -9.34 -5.25 -12.64
C LEU A 350 -10.48 -5.84 -13.46
N PHE A 351 -11.69 -5.87 -12.90
CA PHE A 351 -12.88 -6.41 -13.59
C PHE A 351 -13.41 -5.51 -14.72
N ASP A 352 -12.93 -4.26 -14.82
CA ASP A 352 -13.12 -3.38 -15.98
C ASP A 352 -12.46 -3.94 -17.25
N TYR A 353 -11.51 -4.86 -17.08
CA TYR A 353 -10.72 -5.50 -18.13
C TYR A 353 -11.00 -7.00 -18.26
N GLN A 354 -12.08 -7.49 -17.65
CA GLN A 354 -12.51 -8.88 -17.81
C GLN A 354 -12.99 -9.13 -19.25
N ASP A 355 -12.40 -10.12 -19.92
CA ASP A 355 -12.81 -10.53 -21.26
C ASP A 355 -14.13 -11.33 -21.23
N PRO A 356 -14.86 -11.42 -22.36
CA PRO A 356 -16.14 -12.15 -22.42
C PRO A 356 -16.05 -13.63 -22.06
N ASN A 357 -14.88 -14.26 -22.20
CA ASN A 357 -14.64 -15.65 -21.79
C ASN A 357 -14.40 -15.80 -20.28
N GLY A 358 -14.28 -14.69 -19.53
CA GLY A 358 -14.04 -14.64 -18.10
C GLY A 358 -12.61 -14.30 -17.70
N PHE A 359 -11.64 -14.32 -18.63
CA PHE A 359 -10.23 -14.02 -18.37
C PHE A 359 -10.04 -12.60 -17.81
N ILE A 360 -9.07 -12.43 -16.91
CA ILE A 360 -8.65 -11.13 -16.38
C ILE A 360 -7.13 -11.01 -16.59
N PRO A 361 -6.64 -9.95 -17.26
CA PRO A 361 -5.21 -9.76 -17.51
C PRO A 361 -4.43 -9.61 -16.20
N ASP A 362 -3.22 -10.18 -16.15
CA ASP A 362 -2.32 -10.18 -14.99
C ASP A 362 -2.07 -8.80 -14.40
N CYS A 363 -1.83 -7.81 -15.26
CA CYS A 363 -1.60 -6.43 -14.85
C CYS A 363 -2.27 -5.46 -15.79
N VAL A 364 -2.86 -4.42 -15.22
CA VAL A 364 -3.41 -3.27 -15.95
C VAL A 364 -2.73 -1.98 -15.53
N TYR A 365 -2.41 -1.14 -16.50
CA TYR A 365 -1.66 0.10 -16.28
C TYR A 365 -2.52 1.34 -16.50
N ARG A 366 -2.05 2.46 -15.96
CA ARG A 366 -2.61 3.78 -16.23
C ARG A 366 -2.38 4.18 -17.68
N ASN A 367 -1.13 4.08 -18.15
CA ASN A 367 -0.72 4.56 -19.46
C ASN A 367 -0.18 3.41 -20.30
N ASN A 368 -1.02 2.91 -21.19
CA ASN A 368 -0.72 1.76 -22.06
C ASN A 368 0.30 2.07 -23.16
N LEU A 369 0.71 3.34 -23.34
CA LEU A 369 1.80 3.71 -24.23
C LEU A 369 3.17 3.57 -23.55
N LEU A 370 3.22 3.55 -22.22
CA LEU A 370 4.43 3.33 -21.43
C LEU A 370 4.59 1.85 -21.10
N GLU A 371 3.55 1.22 -20.57
CA GLU A 371 3.50 -0.20 -20.26
C GLU A 371 2.18 -0.80 -20.72
N GLU A 372 2.23 -1.79 -21.61
CA GLU A 372 1.04 -2.48 -22.06
C GLU A 372 0.48 -3.38 -20.96
N ASN A 373 -0.85 -3.47 -20.88
CA ASN A 373 -1.53 -4.45 -20.04
C ASN A 373 -1.04 -5.87 -20.37
N ASN A 374 -0.75 -6.68 -19.35
CA ASN A 374 -0.24 -8.02 -19.54
C ASN A 374 -1.38 -9.05 -19.70
N TYR A 375 -1.66 -9.45 -20.94
CA TYR A 375 -2.66 -10.49 -21.27
C TYR A 375 -2.07 -11.91 -21.40
N ARG A 376 -0.77 -12.10 -21.15
CA ARG A 376 -0.07 -13.39 -21.39
C ARG A 376 -0.43 -14.48 -20.37
N ASN A 377 -0.98 -14.07 -19.23
CA ASN A 377 -1.42 -14.92 -18.13
C ASN A 377 -2.40 -14.11 -17.25
N THR A 378 -3.06 -14.79 -16.30
CA THR A 378 -3.74 -14.16 -15.17
C THR A 378 -2.90 -14.33 -13.89
N LYS A 379 -3.54 -14.40 -12.72
CA LYS A 379 -2.95 -14.89 -11.46
C LYS A 379 -3.92 -15.80 -10.69
N ALA A 380 -3.41 -16.51 -9.69
CA ALA A 380 -4.20 -17.41 -8.85
C ALA A 380 -5.54 -16.81 -8.33
N PRO A 381 -6.64 -17.60 -8.32
CA PRO A 381 -8.00 -17.10 -8.20
C PRO A 381 -8.41 -16.83 -6.75
N LEU A 382 -8.06 -15.64 -6.26
CA LEU A 382 -8.45 -15.13 -4.93
C LEU A 382 -9.56 -14.07 -4.99
N ALA A 383 -10.14 -13.82 -6.17
CA ALA A 383 -11.11 -12.75 -6.36
C ALA A 383 -12.39 -12.98 -5.54
N ALA A 384 -12.93 -14.21 -5.50
CA ALA A 384 -14.12 -14.51 -4.71
C ALA A 384 -13.88 -14.37 -3.20
N TRP A 385 -12.68 -14.71 -2.72
CA TRP A 385 -12.26 -14.46 -1.33
C TRP A 385 -12.27 -12.96 -1.02
N ALA A 386 -11.67 -12.15 -1.90
CA ALA A 386 -11.60 -10.71 -1.71
C ALA A 386 -13.00 -10.06 -1.68
N VAL A 387 -13.87 -10.39 -2.64
CA VAL A 387 -15.27 -9.91 -2.66
C VAL A 387 -16.01 -10.32 -1.40
N TRP A 388 -15.87 -11.57 -0.95
CA TRP A 388 -16.54 -12.04 0.27
C TRP A 388 -16.04 -11.30 1.52
N LYS A 389 -14.73 -11.08 1.65
CA LYS A 389 -14.17 -10.33 2.78
C LYS A 389 -14.61 -8.87 2.79
N ILE A 390 -14.75 -8.22 1.64
CA ILE A 390 -15.34 -6.88 1.55
C ILE A 390 -16.82 -6.91 1.97
N TYR A 391 -17.58 -7.92 1.53
CA TYR A 391 -18.96 -8.10 1.93
C TYR A 391 -19.12 -8.32 3.43
N GLU A 392 -18.21 -9.07 4.08
CA GLU A 392 -18.24 -9.27 5.54
C GLU A 392 -18.20 -7.94 6.29
N LYS A 393 -17.47 -6.94 5.79
CA LYS A 393 -17.35 -5.62 6.41
C LYS A 393 -18.48 -4.65 6.04
N THR A 394 -19.08 -4.79 4.86
CA THR A 394 -20.04 -3.82 4.30
C THR A 394 -21.49 -4.28 4.36
N LYS A 395 -21.73 -5.59 4.28
CA LYS A 395 -23.04 -6.21 4.08
C LYS A 395 -23.80 -5.61 2.88
N ASP A 396 -23.06 -5.22 1.85
CA ASP A 396 -23.61 -4.62 0.64
C ASP A 396 -24.01 -5.70 -0.38
N ASP A 397 -25.29 -6.07 -0.35
CA ASP A 397 -25.85 -7.07 -1.27
C ASP A 397 -25.78 -6.61 -2.74
N ASN A 398 -25.76 -5.29 -3.03
CA ASN A 398 -25.62 -4.81 -4.40
C ASN A 398 -24.21 -5.08 -4.94
N PHE A 399 -23.19 -5.00 -4.08
CA PHE A 399 -21.83 -5.37 -4.44
C PHE A 399 -21.72 -6.87 -4.77
N ILE A 400 -22.42 -7.74 -4.02
CA ILE A 400 -22.51 -9.17 -4.37
C ILE A 400 -23.24 -9.36 -5.70
N LYS A 401 -24.35 -8.65 -5.92
CA LYS A 401 -25.11 -8.70 -7.17
C LYS A 401 -24.26 -8.26 -8.37
N GLU A 402 -23.40 -7.27 -8.19
CA GLU A 402 -22.46 -6.77 -9.20
C GLU A 402 -21.40 -7.83 -9.56
N PHE A 403 -20.78 -8.46 -8.55
CA PHE A 403 -19.61 -9.32 -8.75
C PHE A 403 -19.92 -10.80 -8.96
N TYR A 404 -21.05 -11.32 -8.44
CA TYR A 404 -21.40 -12.73 -8.58
C TYR A 404 -21.34 -13.26 -10.04
N PRO A 405 -21.97 -12.62 -11.05
CA PRO A 405 -21.88 -13.10 -12.43
C PRO A 405 -20.45 -12.99 -13.01
N LYS A 406 -19.69 -11.95 -12.62
CA LYS A 406 -18.31 -11.74 -13.08
C LYS A 406 -17.36 -12.82 -12.54
N LEU A 407 -17.48 -13.12 -11.24
CA LEU A 407 -16.72 -14.18 -10.58
C LEU A 407 -17.10 -15.56 -11.14
N THR A 408 -18.37 -15.79 -11.43
CA THR A 408 -18.83 -17.04 -12.06
C THR A 408 -18.18 -17.24 -13.44
N LEU A 409 -18.11 -16.18 -14.25
CA LEU A 409 -17.39 -16.22 -15.53
C LEU A 409 -15.90 -16.54 -15.34
N TYR A 410 -15.24 -15.84 -14.42
CA TYR A 410 -13.80 -16.05 -14.17
C TYR A 410 -13.51 -17.45 -13.62
N HIS A 411 -14.37 -17.98 -12.75
CA HIS A 411 -14.26 -19.33 -12.23
C HIS A 411 -14.41 -20.37 -13.35
N ASN A 412 -15.42 -20.22 -14.21
CA ASN A 412 -15.66 -21.14 -15.31
C ASN A 412 -14.55 -21.09 -16.37
N TRP A 413 -13.89 -19.94 -16.54
CA TRP A 413 -12.73 -19.80 -17.42
C TRP A 413 -11.60 -20.77 -17.04
N TRP A 414 -11.31 -20.95 -15.75
CA TRP A 414 -10.29 -21.90 -15.29
C TRP A 414 -10.58 -23.32 -15.78
N TYR A 415 -11.77 -23.86 -15.53
CA TYR A 415 -12.12 -25.22 -15.96
C TYR A 415 -12.22 -25.36 -17.48
N LYS A 416 -12.48 -24.26 -18.19
CA LYS A 416 -12.57 -24.29 -19.65
C LYS A 416 -11.19 -24.23 -20.32
N GLU A 417 -10.29 -23.40 -19.82
CA GLU A 417 -9.04 -23.03 -20.52
C GLU A 417 -7.77 -23.46 -19.77
N ARG A 418 -7.89 -24.03 -18.57
CA ARG A 418 -6.80 -24.42 -17.66
C ARG A 418 -7.06 -25.79 -17.01
N ASP A 419 -7.75 -26.70 -17.71
CA ASP A 419 -7.97 -28.09 -17.28
C ASP A 419 -7.67 -28.96 -18.50
N HIS A 420 -6.40 -29.31 -18.71
CA HIS A 420 -5.94 -29.86 -19.98
C HIS A 420 -6.50 -31.27 -20.25
N ASP A 421 -6.55 -32.11 -19.21
CA ASP A 421 -7.02 -33.48 -19.31
C ASP A 421 -8.50 -33.66 -18.91
N GLN A 422 -9.19 -32.56 -18.59
CA GLN A 422 -10.63 -32.49 -18.30
C GLN A 422 -11.02 -33.36 -17.11
N ASP A 423 -10.12 -33.50 -16.15
CA ASP A 423 -10.35 -34.32 -14.98
C ASP A 423 -11.15 -33.51 -13.91
N GLY A 424 -11.13 -32.18 -13.97
CA GLY A 424 -11.72 -31.29 -12.96
C GLY A 424 -10.72 -30.73 -11.92
N LEU A 425 -9.42 -30.85 -12.18
CA LEU A 425 -8.32 -30.16 -11.52
C LEU A 425 -7.66 -29.24 -12.53
N CYS A 426 -7.46 -27.98 -12.15
CA CYS A 426 -6.86 -27.01 -13.06
C CYS A 426 -5.34 -26.95 -12.92
N GLU A 427 -4.68 -26.49 -13.98
CA GLU A 427 -3.25 -26.20 -14.02
C GLU A 427 -2.99 -24.70 -14.20
N PHE A 428 -1.84 -24.22 -13.72
CA PHE A 428 -1.37 -22.91 -14.15
C PHE A 428 -0.96 -22.95 -15.62
N GLY A 429 -1.06 -21.83 -16.31
CA GLY A 429 -0.93 -21.81 -17.76
C GLY A 429 -0.68 -20.42 -18.35
N SER A 430 -0.71 -20.34 -19.67
CA SER A 430 -0.48 -19.08 -20.39
C SER A 430 -1.47 -18.93 -21.54
N THR A 431 -1.61 -17.70 -22.03
CA THR A 431 -2.37 -17.42 -23.25
C THR A 431 -1.48 -17.38 -24.49
N ASP A 432 -0.16 -17.21 -24.32
CA ASP A 432 0.79 -17.10 -25.43
C ASP A 432 1.58 -18.41 -25.70
N GLY A 433 1.39 -19.43 -24.87
CA GLY A 433 2.08 -20.72 -24.98
C GLY A 433 3.49 -20.73 -24.39
N THR A 434 3.88 -19.69 -23.65
CA THR A 434 5.19 -19.65 -22.98
C THR A 434 5.14 -20.24 -21.59
N VAL A 435 6.12 -21.10 -21.27
CA VAL A 435 6.31 -21.62 -19.91
C VAL A 435 6.59 -20.51 -18.90
N ILE A 436 7.23 -19.41 -19.34
CA ILE A 436 7.52 -18.26 -18.50
C ILE A 436 6.22 -17.61 -17.99
N ALA A 437 5.29 -17.28 -18.89
CA ALA A 437 4.01 -16.69 -18.48
C ALA A 437 3.18 -17.68 -17.64
N ALA A 438 3.30 -18.98 -17.90
CA ALA A 438 2.65 -20.00 -17.07
C ALA A 438 3.18 -20.05 -15.64
N LYS A 439 4.48 -19.90 -15.45
CA LYS A 439 5.07 -19.76 -14.12
C LYS A 439 4.66 -18.44 -13.47
N TRP A 440 4.58 -17.35 -14.22
CA TRP A 440 4.05 -16.07 -13.73
C TRP A 440 2.59 -16.18 -13.27
N GLU A 441 1.76 -16.99 -13.92
CA GLU A 441 0.35 -17.19 -13.53
C GLU A 441 0.22 -17.76 -12.10
N SER A 442 1.19 -18.58 -11.67
CA SER A 442 1.25 -19.07 -10.29
C SER A 442 1.61 -17.99 -9.26
N GLY A 443 2.21 -16.90 -9.72
CA GLY A 443 2.84 -15.90 -8.85
C GLY A 443 4.15 -16.35 -8.21
N MET A 444 4.65 -17.56 -8.54
CA MET A 444 5.88 -18.15 -7.99
C MET A 444 6.91 -18.47 -9.08
N ASP A 445 7.32 -17.44 -9.82
CA ASP A 445 8.03 -17.48 -11.11
C ASP A 445 9.18 -18.49 -11.23
N ASN A 446 9.99 -18.62 -10.18
CA ASN A 446 11.19 -19.45 -10.17
C ASN A 446 11.15 -20.55 -9.10
N ALA A 447 9.97 -20.91 -8.57
CA ALA A 447 9.84 -21.95 -7.56
C ALA A 447 10.34 -23.31 -8.07
N VAL A 448 10.96 -24.09 -7.18
CA VAL A 448 11.58 -25.40 -7.51
C VAL A 448 10.57 -26.36 -8.13
N ARG A 449 9.30 -26.31 -7.70
CA ARG A 449 8.23 -27.19 -8.18
C ARG A 449 7.94 -27.05 -9.68
N PHE A 450 8.46 -26.00 -10.33
CA PHE A 450 8.28 -25.76 -11.76
C PHE A 450 9.56 -25.92 -12.58
N ASP A 451 10.66 -26.42 -12.00
CA ASP A 451 11.95 -26.53 -12.71
C ASP A 451 11.84 -27.34 -14.00
N GLU A 452 11.08 -28.43 -13.95
CA GLU A 452 10.92 -29.39 -15.06
C GLU A 452 9.59 -29.23 -15.81
N SER A 453 8.84 -28.15 -15.54
CA SER A 453 7.51 -27.93 -16.10
C SER A 453 7.59 -27.64 -17.61
N LYS A 454 6.67 -28.22 -18.36
CA LYS A 454 6.50 -28.02 -19.81
C LYS A 454 5.11 -27.48 -20.09
N ILE A 455 4.95 -26.81 -21.23
CA ILE A 455 3.67 -26.29 -21.67
C ILE A 455 2.95 -27.30 -22.57
N LEU A 456 1.64 -27.45 -22.35
CA LEU A 456 0.71 -28.23 -23.15
C LEU A 456 -0.31 -27.26 -23.75
N LYS A 457 -0.70 -27.51 -25.00
CA LYS A 457 -1.72 -26.71 -25.68
C LYS A 457 -3.10 -27.28 -25.38
N ASN A 458 -4.00 -26.46 -24.87
CA ASN A 458 -5.41 -26.79 -24.69
C ASN A 458 -6.16 -26.39 -25.95
N GLU A 459 -6.08 -25.10 -26.30
CA GLU A 459 -6.73 -24.50 -27.47
C GLU A 459 -5.91 -23.30 -28.00
N GLU A 460 -6.41 -22.59 -29.00
CA GLU A 460 -5.87 -21.27 -29.35
C GLU A 460 -5.97 -20.32 -28.15
N LYS A 461 -4.83 -19.72 -27.76
CA LYS A 461 -4.68 -18.85 -26.60
C LYS A 461 -4.99 -19.48 -25.23
N ALA A 462 -4.99 -20.80 -25.14
CA ALA A 462 -5.15 -21.52 -23.88
C ALA A 462 -4.13 -22.65 -23.78
N TYR A 463 -3.25 -22.55 -22.79
CA TYR A 463 -2.18 -23.51 -22.55
C TYR A 463 -2.06 -23.78 -21.06
N SER A 464 -1.70 -25.00 -20.68
CA SER A 464 -1.51 -25.45 -19.31
C SER A 464 -0.08 -25.98 -19.10
N LEU A 465 0.43 -25.90 -17.88
CA LEU A 465 1.60 -26.69 -17.50
C LEU A 465 1.24 -28.18 -17.48
N ASN A 466 2.23 -29.06 -17.69
CA ASN A 466 2.06 -30.52 -17.61
C ASN A 466 2.02 -31.05 -16.16
N GLN A 467 1.52 -30.26 -15.22
CA GLN A 467 1.41 -30.59 -13.80
C GLN A 467 0.21 -29.86 -13.19
N GLU A 468 -0.43 -30.48 -12.22
CA GLU A 468 -1.52 -29.86 -11.47
C GLU A 468 -0.99 -29.34 -10.14
N SER A 469 -1.45 -28.14 -9.78
CA SER A 469 -0.93 -27.42 -8.64
C SER A 469 -1.90 -27.44 -7.46
N VAL A 470 -1.40 -27.82 -6.29
CA VAL A 470 -2.25 -28.01 -5.10
C VAL A 470 -2.83 -26.70 -4.57
N ASP A 471 -2.07 -25.62 -4.67
CA ASP A 471 -2.49 -24.26 -4.30
C ASP A 471 -3.58 -23.74 -5.24
N LEU A 472 -3.43 -23.86 -6.56
CA LEU A 472 -4.46 -23.47 -7.53
C LEU A 472 -5.80 -24.15 -7.23
N ASN A 473 -5.78 -25.47 -7.05
CA ASN A 473 -7.00 -26.23 -6.79
C ASN A 473 -7.57 -25.95 -5.38
N SER A 474 -6.72 -25.62 -4.41
CA SER A 474 -7.17 -25.10 -3.10
C SER A 474 -7.87 -23.75 -3.22
N PHE A 475 -7.35 -22.84 -4.05
CA PHE A 475 -8.00 -21.56 -4.33
C PHE A 475 -9.35 -21.74 -5.03
N LEU A 476 -9.43 -22.61 -6.04
CA LEU A 476 -10.69 -22.94 -6.72
C LEU A 476 -11.70 -23.63 -5.78
N PHE A 477 -11.25 -24.46 -4.84
CA PHE A 477 -12.10 -24.99 -3.78
C PHE A 477 -12.68 -23.87 -2.91
N ALA A 478 -11.86 -22.91 -2.50
CA ALA A 478 -12.32 -21.74 -1.74
C ALA A 478 -13.29 -20.88 -2.55
N GLU A 479 -13.02 -20.62 -3.83
CA GLU A 479 -13.91 -19.86 -4.70
C GLU A 479 -15.29 -20.50 -4.82
N LYS A 480 -15.38 -21.82 -5.05
CA LYS A 480 -16.68 -22.52 -5.08
C LYS A 480 -17.45 -22.31 -3.77
N ASN A 481 -16.79 -22.35 -2.62
CA ASN A 481 -17.43 -22.08 -1.33
C ASN A 481 -17.89 -20.62 -1.18
N TYR A 482 -17.09 -19.65 -1.66
CA TYR A 482 -17.49 -18.24 -1.64
C TYR A 482 -18.63 -17.94 -2.62
N LEU A 483 -18.60 -18.51 -3.83
CA LEU A 483 -19.70 -18.43 -4.80
C LEU A 483 -20.98 -19.04 -4.23
N SER A 484 -20.90 -20.18 -3.52
CA SER A 484 -22.05 -20.75 -2.81
C SER A 484 -22.64 -19.79 -1.76
N LYS A 485 -21.79 -19.12 -0.98
CA LYS A 485 -22.23 -18.11 0.00
C LYS A 485 -22.86 -16.90 -0.68
N MET A 486 -22.27 -16.40 -1.76
CA MET A 486 -22.81 -15.27 -2.53
C MET A 486 -24.14 -15.60 -3.21
N ALA A 487 -24.26 -16.79 -3.80
CA ALA A 487 -25.52 -17.29 -4.36
C ALA A 487 -26.61 -17.35 -3.27
N SER A 488 -26.26 -17.76 -2.05
CA SER A 488 -27.19 -17.77 -0.91
C SER A 488 -27.66 -16.36 -0.53
N VAL A 489 -26.76 -15.36 -0.51
CA VAL A 489 -27.12 -13.93 -0.31
C VAL A 489 -28.11 -13.46 -1.38
N LEU A 490 -27.89 -13.85 -2.63
CA LEU A 490 -28.76 -13.52 -3.77
C LEU A 490 -30.02 -14.39 -3.86
N LYS A 491 -30.21 -15.35 -2.93
CA LYS A 491 -31.33 -16.31 -2.91
C LYS A 491 -31.38 -17.23 -4.15
N LEU A 492 -30.23 -17.50 -4.76
CA LEU A 492 -30.03 -18.43 -5.87
C LEU A 492 -29.72 -19.84 -5.32
N ASN A 493 -30.73 -20.47 -4.72
CA ASN A 493 -30.55 -21.71 -3.94
C ASN A 493 -29.99 -22.89 -4.76
N ASP A 494 -30.40 -23.03 -6.02
CA ASP A 494 -29.92 -24.11 -6.88
C ASP A 494 -28.45 -23.94 -7.25
N GLU A 495 -28.03 -22.70 -7.52
CA GLU A 495 -26.62 -22.38 -7.77
C GLU A 495 -25.78 -22.56 -6.50
N ALA A 496 -26.28 -22.12 -5.34
CA ALA A 496 -25.61 -22.35 -4.07
C ALA A 496 -25.35 -23.84 -3.81
N LYS A 497 -26.35 -24.69 -4.09
CA LYS A 497 -26.24 -26.15 -3.98
C LYS A 497 -25.27 -26.74 -5.02
N LYS A 498 -25.31 -26.28 -6.27
CA LYS A 498 -24.38 -26.68 -7.33
C LYS A 498 -22.93 -26.43 -6.88
N TRP A 499 -22.61 -25.21 -6.48
CA TRP A 499 -21.27 -24.84 -6.03
C TRP A 499 -20.79 -25.67 -4.85
N LYS A 500 -21.69 -25.96 -3.89
CA LYS A 500 -21.36 -26.80 -2.74
C LYS A 500 -21.00 -28.22 -3.16
N ASN A 501 -21.78 -28.84 -4.04
CA ASN A 501 -21.54 -30.19 -4.53
C ASN A 501 -20.20 -30.29 -5.30
N GLU A 502 -19.92 -29.33 -6.17
CA GLU A 502 -18.66 -29.27 -6.92
C GLU A 502 -17.45 -29.03 -6.00
N SER A 503 -17.62 -28.23 -4.96
CA SER A 503 -16.60 -28.01 -3.93
C SER A 503 -16.32 -29.30 -3.14
N ASP A 504 -17.36 -30.06 -2.77
CA ASP A 504 -17.21 -31.34 -2.07
C ASP A 504 -16.51 -32.41 -2.92
N ALA A 505 -16.78 -32.44 -4.23
CA ALA A 505 -16.07 -33.33 -5.15
C ALA A 505 -14.58 -32.95 -5.24
N LEU A 506 -14.26 -31.67 -5.44
CA LEU A 506 -12.89 -31.17 -5.53
C LEU A 506 -12.10 -31.40 -4.22
N LYS A 507 -12.76 -31.25 -3.07
CA LYS A 507 -12.17 -31.55 -1.76
C LYS A 507 -11.59 -32.96 -1.69
N LEU A 508 -12.35 -33.95 -2.15
CA LEU A 508 -11.90 -35.35 -2.12
C LEU A 508 -10.70 -35.60 -3.02
N LYS A 509 -10.62 -34.91 -4.16
CA LYS A 509 -9.43 -34.97 -5.03
C LYS A 509 -8.21 -34.37 -4.35
N ILE A 510 -8.33 -33.15 -3.83
CA ILE A 510 -7.22 -32.45 -3.17
C ILE A 510 -6.65 -33.27 -2.01
N GLN A 511 -7.53 -33.81 -1.17
CA GLN A 511 -7.13 -34.61 -0.01
C GLN A 511 -6.42 -35.92 -0.38
N LYS A 512 -6.60 -36.43 -1.61
CA LYS A 512 -6.04 -37.74 -2.03
C LYS A 512 -4.85 -37.59 -2.95
N GLN A 513 -4.98 -36.81 -4.03
CA GLN A 513 -4.01 -36.74 -5.11
C GLN A 513 -2.73 -36.01 -4.70
N PHE A 514 -2.88 -34.89 -4.00
CA PHE A 514 -1.74 -34.04 -3.62
C PHE A 514 -1.08 -34.46 -2.30
N TRP A 515 -1.67 -35.41 -1.55
CA TRP A 515 -1.21 -35.74 -0.19
C TRP A 515 -0.18 -36.86 -0.16
N ASP A 516 0.98 -36.59 0.44
CA ASP A 516 1.96 -37.63 0.79
C ASP A 516 1.88 -37.98 2.28
N GLN A 517 1.35 -39.16 2.58
CA GLN A 517 1.29 -39.66 3.95
C GLN A 517 2.69 -39.85 4.57
N LYS A 518 3.72 -40.12 3.75
CA LYS A 518 5.07 -40.39 4.25
C LYS A 518 5.76 -39.15 4.80
N THR A 519 5.63 -38.01 4.13
CA THR A 519 6.23 -36.74 4.56
C THR A 519 5.25 -35.89 5.38
N GLY A 520 3.95 -36.21 5.33
CA GLY A 520 2.93 -35.43 6.00
C GLY A 520 2.72 -34.05 5.36
N TRP A 521 2.79 -33.99 4.03
CA TRP A 521 2.74 -32.74 3.27
C TRP A 521 1.95 -32.86 1.96
N PHE A 522 1.55 -31.72 1.43
CA PHE A 522 0.88 -31.60 0.14
C PHE A 522 1.87 -31.16 -0.96
N TYR A 523 1.82 -31.80 -2.12
CA TYR A 523 2.66 -31.48 -3.27
C TYR A 523 1.83 -31.42 -4.54
N ASP A 524 2.37 -30.74 -5.56
CA ASP A 524 1.87 -30.85 -6.93
C ASP A 524 2.01 -32.27 -7.48
N THR A 525 1.24 -32.58 -8.52
CA THR A 525 1.33 -33.86 -9.25
C THR A 525 1.66 -33.63 -10.71
N THR A 526 2.26 -34.65 -11.35
CA THR A 526 2.20 -34.77 -12.81
C THR A 526 0.75 -34.76 -13.26
N ILE A 527 0.50 -34.28 -14.49
CA ILE A 527 -0.87 -34.15 -15.01
C ILE A 527 -1.70 -35.43 -14.94
N ASP A 528 -1.10 -36.61 -14.99
CA ASP A 528 -1.84 -37.87 -14.85
C ASP A 528 -2.21 -38.24 -13.39
N GLY A 529 -1.92 -37.35 -12.44
CA GLY A 529 -2.16 -37.51 -11.00
C GLY A 529 -1.31 -38.57 -10.30
N LYS A 530 -0.36 -39.21 -10.99
CA LYS A 530 0.33 -40.41 -10.45
C LYS A 530 1.62 -40.12 -9.69
N THR A 531 2.31 -39.03 -10.01
CA THR A 531 3.64 -38.75 -9.46
C THR A 531 3.65 -37.41 -8.75
N LEU A 532 4.01 -37.43 -7.46
CA LEU A 532 4.18 -36.22 -6.66
C LEU A 532 5.48 -35.49 -7.03
N ILE A 533 5.40 -34.17 -7.22
CA ILE A 533 6.55 -33.28 -7.45
C ILE A 533 7.10 -32.86 -6.07
N LYS A 534 8.03 -33.65 -5.55
CA LYS A 534 8.51 -33.51 -4.17
C LYS A 534 9.50 -32.35 -3.98
N ALA A 535 8.95 -31.16 -3.75
CA ALA A 535 9.67 -29.99 -3.24
C ALA A 535 8.79 -29.31 -2.19
N MET A 536 9.00 -29.61 -0.90
CA MET A 536 8.13 -29.12 0.18
C MET A 536 8.21 -27.59 0.23
N GLY A 537 7.18 -26.92 -0.27
CA GLY A 537 7.11 -25.47 -0.33
C GLY A 537 5.80 -24.90 0.20
N CYS A 538 5.66 -23.59 0.02
CA CYS A 538 4.53 -22.82 0.55
C CYS A 538 3.17 -23.18 -0.08
N GLU A 539 3.14 -23.85 -1.23
CA GLU A 539 1.91 -24.36 -1.84
C GLU A 539 1.13 -25.28 -0.88
N GLY A 540 1.83 -26.02 -0.01
CA GLY A 540 1.23 -26.88 0.99
C GLY A 540 0.53 -26.14 2.15
N TYR A 541 0.71 -24.83 2.28
CA TYR A 541 -0.05 -24.00 3.22
C TYR A 541 -1.51 -23.82 2.77
N CYS A 542 -1.75 -23.80 1.45
CA CYS A 542 -3.05 -23.44 0.88
C CYS A 542 -4.17 -24.44 1.27
N PRO A 543 -3.96 -25.77 1.25
CA PRO A 543 -4.96 -26.72 1.74
C PRO A 543 -5.37 -26.53 3.20
N ILE A 544 -4.46 -26.02 4.03
CA ILE A 544 -4.73 -25.70 5.43
C ILE A 544 -5.47 -24.36 5.51
N TRP A 545 -5.03 -23.35 4.78
CA TRP A 545 -5.66 -22.04 4.77
C TRP A 545 -7.13 -22.07 4.36
N VAL A 546 -7.47 -22.84 3.32
CA VAL A 546 -8.84 -22.96 2.81
C VAL A 546 -9.70 -23.99 3.54
N GLU A 547 -9.16 -24.66 4.56
CA GLU A 547 -9.87 -25.69 5.35
C GLU A 547 -10.32 -26.92 4.52
N VAL A 548 -9.57 -27.25 3.46
CA VAL A 548 -9.84 -28.45 2.63
C VAL A 548 -9.15 -29.70 3.19
N ALA A 549 -8.00 -29.58 3.85
CA ALA A 549 -7.32 -30.72 4.47
C ALA A 549 -8.19 -31.45 5.52
N THR A 550 -7.91 -32.72 5.80
CA THR A 550 -8.49 -33.36 6.99
C THR A 550 -7.79 -32.87 8.26
N LYS A 551 -8.37 -33.13 9.44
CA LYS A 551 -7.73 -32.80 10.73
C LYS A 551 -6.38 -33.50 10.88
N GLU A 552 -6.26 -34.73 10.40
CA GLU A 552 -5.05 -35.54 10.44
C GLU A 552 -3.98 -34.96 9.50
N GLN A 553 -4.38 -34.58 8.28
CA GLN A 553 -3.48 -33.92 7.33
C GLN A 553 -2.99 -32.57 7.86
N ALA A 554 -3.89 -31.76 8.41
CA ALA A 554 -3.54 -30.49 9.02
C ALA A 554 -2.60 -30.65 10.22
N LYS A 555 -2.81 -31.68 11.05
CA LYS A 555 -1.91 -32.00 12.16
C LYS A 555 -0.50 -32.37 11.67
N ALA A 556 -0.40 -33.19 10.63
CA ALA A 556 0.87 -33.60 10.05
C ALA A 556 1.58 -32.42 9.35
N ALA A 557 0.86 -31.61 8.58
CA ALA A 557 1.38 -30.40 7.97
C ALA A 557 1.88 -29.42 9.04
N LYS A 558 1.11 -29.20 10.11
CA LYS A 558 1.53 -28.37 11.25
C LYS A 558 2.87 -28.80 11.82
N ASN A 559 3.13 -30.10 11.96
CA ASN A 559 4.40 -30.60 12.48
C ASN A 559 5.59 -30.20 11.57
N ASN A 560 5.41 -30.22 10.25
CA ASN A 560 6.41 -29.69 9.31
C ASN A 560 6.57 -28.16 9.43
N MET A 561 5.46 -27.42 9.58
CA MET A 561 5.46 -25.96 9.70
C MET A 561 6.18 -25.44 10.95
N VAL A 562 6.17 -26.20 12.05
CA VAL A 562 6.84 -25.82 13.31
C VAL A 562 8.22 -26.44 13.48
N ASP A 563 8.66 -27.29 12.56
CA ASP A 563 10.00 -27.90 12.57
C ASP A 563 11.09 -26.87 12.22
N PRO A 564 12.02 -26.55 13.15
CA PRO A 564 13.12 -25.60 12.90
C PRO A 564 14.08 -26.01 11.80
N ALA A 565 14.18 -27.32 11.48
CA ALA A 565 15.03 -27.82 10.40
C ALA A 565 14.37 -27.70 9.02
N SER A 566 13.07 -27.38 8.96
CA SER A 566 12.27 -27.35 7.73
C SER A 566 11.68 -25.96 7.50
N LEU A 567 10.49 -25.68 8.04
CA LEU A 567 9.72 -24.48 7.73
C LEU A 567 9.70 -23.46 8.88
N ASN A 568 10.28 -23.76 10.04
CA ASN A 568 10.33 -22.83 11.18
C ASN A 568 11.73 -22.21 11.35
N THR A 569 12.28 -21.66 10.26
CA THR A 569 13.55 -20.91 10.21
C THR A 569 13.54 -19.66 11.10
N PHE A 570 14.63 -18.88 11.13
CA PHE A 570 14.72 -17.68 11.97
C PHE A 570 13.55 -16.71 11.71
N VAL A 571 13.35 -16.29 10.46
CA VAL A 571 12.04 -15.81 9.99
C VAL A 571 11.31 -17.02 9.42
N PRO A 572 10.12 -17.40 9.93
CA PRO A 572 9.50 -18.69 9.62
C PRO A 572 8.75 -18.68 8.29
N LEU A 573 8.34 -19.89 7.88
CA LEU A 573 7.51 -20.20 6.71
C LEU A 573 8.13 -19.78 5.37
N PRO A 574 9.34 -20.26 5.04
CA PRO A 574 9.93 -20.01 3.74
C PRO A 574 9.11 -20.57 2.60
N THR A 575 9.34 -20.03 1.41
CA THR A 575 8.74 -20.50 0.16
C THR A 575 9.15 -21.93 -0.21
N LEU A 576 10.30 -22.37 0.31
CA LEU A 576 10.82 -23.73 0.18
C LEU A 576 11.43 -24.17 1.51
N ALA A 577 11.18 -25.41 1.93
CA ALA A 577 11.75 -25.97 3.15
C ALA A 577 13.29 -25.82 3.20
N ALA A 578 13.81 -25.43 4.36
CA ALA A 578 15.23 -25.11 4.54
C ALA A 578 16.17 -26.31 4.40
N ASN A 579 15.64 -27.52 4.61
CA ASN A 579 16.36 -28.78 4.41
C ASN A 579 16.38 -29.25 2.94
N HIS A 580 15.73 -28.53 2.02
CA HIS A 580 15.71 -28.90 0.61
C HIS A 580 17.04 -28.55 -0.08
N PRO A 581 17.64 -29.43 -0.92
CA PRO A 581 18.95 -29.18 -1.55
C PRO A 581 19.00 -27.92 -2.45
N LYS A 582 17.86 -27.49 -2.99
CA LYS A 582 17.72 -26.26 -3.81
C LYS A 582 17.32 -25.02 -3.00
N PHE A 583 17.31 -25.08 -1.66
CA PHE A 583 17.05 -23.93 -0.81
C PHE A 583 18.13 -22.86 -0.99
N LYS A 584 17.68 -21.66 -1.34
CA LYS A 584 18.51 -20.48 -1.60
C LYS A 584 17.95 -19.32 -0.78
N PRO A 585 18.43 -19.11 0.46
CA PRO A 585 17.90 -18.05 1.31
C PRO A 585 18.27 -16.65 0.80
N ASP A 586 19.42 -16.52 0.11
CA ASP A 586 19.86 -15.29 -0.55
C ASP A 586 19.64 -15.38 -2.07
N ASN A 587 19.10 -14.32 -2.68
CA ASN A 587 18.86 -14.20 -4.12
C ASN A 587 18.07 -15.39 -4.73
N GLY A 588 17.31 -16.12 -3.90
CA GLY A 588 16.53 -17.28 -4.32
C GLY A 588 15.12 -16.94 -4.81
N TYR A 589 14.61 -15.74 -4.49
CA TYR A 589 13.25 -15.29 -4.80
C TYR A 589 12.18 -16.26 -4.26
N TRP A 590 11.66 -17.20 -5.05
CA TRP A 590 10.72 -18.27 -4.61
C TRP A 590 11.40 -19.58 -4.18
N ARG A 591 12.70 -19.55 -3.88
CA ARG A 591 13.48 -20.75 -3.47
C ARG A 591 13.95 -20.72 -2.02
N GLY A 592 13.32 -19.92 -1.17
CA GLY A 592 13.73 -19.80 0.22
C GLY A 592 13.25 -18.54 0.93
N PRO A 593 13.34 -17.34 0.33
CA PRO A 593 12.83 -16.12 0.94
C PRO A 593 11.39 -16.24 1.45
N ILE A 594 11.09 -15.48 2.49
CA ILE A 594 9.80 -15.41 3.17
C ILE A 594 8.91 -14.39 2.48
N TRP A 595 7.78 -14.84 1.96
CA TRP A 595 6.74 -13.98 1.37
C TRP A 595 5.56 -13.94 2.33
N LEU A 596 5.10 -12.73 2.67
CA LEU A 596 4.15 -12.55 3.77
C LEU A 596 2.74 -13.01 3.45
N ASP A 597 2.35 -13.02 2.19
CA ASP A 597 1.11 -13.66 1.74
C ASP A 597 1.11 -15.16 2.04
N GLN A 598 2.18 -15.87 1.67
CA GLN A 598 2.32 -17.29 1.92
C GLN A 598 2.37 -17.62 3.41
N SER A 599 3.17 -16.84 4.16
CA SER A 599 3.27 -16.98 5.61
C SER A 599 1.92 -16.74 6.28
N TYR A 600 1.15 -15.76 5.81
CA TYR A 600 -0.21 -15.51 6.28
C TYR A 600 -1.14 -16.68 6.02
N PHE A 601 -1.14 -17.27 4.82
CA PHE A 601 -1.96 -18.44 4.53
C PHE A 601 -1.65 -19.58 5.51
N GLY A 602 -0.37 -19.86 5.76
CA GLY A 602 0.05 -20.85 6.74
C GLY A 602 -0.45 -20.53 8.16
N ILE A 603 -0.15 -19.33 8.68
CA ILE A 603 -0.50 -18.92 10.05
C ILE A 603 -2.03 -18.89 10.24
N ASN A 604 -2.75 -18.27 9.31
CA ASN A 604 -4.21 -18.19 9.38
C ASN A 604 -4.86 -19.57 9.23
N GLY A 605 -4.31 -20.45 8.40
CA GLY A 605 -4.74 -21.85 8.31
C GLY A 605 -4.57 -22.59 9.64
N LEU A 606 -3.42 -22.47 10.30
CA LEU A 606 -3.19 -23.08 11.61
C LEU A 606 -4.20 -22.58 12.65
N GLU A 607 -4.50 -21.29 12.66
CA GLU A 607 -5.52 -20.70 13.54
C GLU A 607 -6.91 -21.30 13.31
N LYS A 608 -7.34 -21.46 12.04
CA LYS A 608 -8.63 -22.07 11.67
C LYS A 608 -8.77 -23.52 12.11
N TYR A 609 -7.68 -24.29 12.12
CA TYR A 609 -7.67 -25.66 12.65
C TYR A 609 -7.50 -25.75 14.18
N GLY A 610 -7.45 -24.62 14.89
CA GLY A 610 -7.33 -24.57 16.35
C GLY A 610 -5.90 -24.65 16.89
N TYR A 611 -4.87 -24.59 16.04
CA TYR A 611 -3.46 -24.51 16.42
C TYR A 611 -3.05 -23.06 16.74
N THR A 612 -3.86 -22.37 17.55
CA THR A 612 -3.70 -20.94 17.85
C THR A 612 -2.38 -20.62 18.53
N LYS A 613 -1.86 -21.53 19.36
CA LYS A 613 -0.56 -21.34 20.01
C LYS A 613 0.56 -21.28 18.98
N GLU A 614 0.66 -22.29 18.12
CA GLU A 614 1.68 -22.36 17.07
C GLU A 614 1.54 -21.21 16.06
N ALA A 615 0.31 -20.86 15.68
CA ALA A 615 0.04 -19.71 14.81
C ALA A 615 0.58 -18.39 15.42
N ASN A 616 0.33 -18.17 16.72
CA ASN A 616 0.81 -16.97 17.42
C ASN A 616 2.33 -16.93 17.54
N GLU A 617 2.98 -18.08 17.81
CA GLU A 617 4.45 -18.18 17.87
C GLU A 617 5.10 -17.85 16.52
N LEU A 618 4.54 -18.39 15.42
CA LEU A 618 5.03 -18.11 14.07
C LEU A 618 4.79 -16.64 13.67
N ALA A 619 3.61 -16.09 13.96
CA ALA A 619 3.31 -14.68 13.71
C ALA A 619 4.24 -13.73 14.49
N TYR A 620 4.52 -14.06 15.75
CA TYR A 620 5.47 -13.31 16.57
C TYR A 620 6.87 -13.33 15.95
N LYS A 621 7.40 -14.51 15.58
CA LYS A 621 8.71 -14.61 14.92
C LYS A 621 8.73 -13.83 13.60
N LEU A 622 7.67 -13.91 12.80
CA LEU A 622 7.57 -13.19 11.53
C LEU A 622 7.72 -11.68 11.71
N MET A 623 7.07 -11.10 12.73
CA MET A 623 7.15 -9.66 13.00
C MET A 623 8.48 -9.24 13.64
N HIS A 624 9.01 -10.02 14.58
CA HIS A 624 10.18 -9.62 15.38
C HIS A 624 11.53 -10.00 14.76
N ASN A 625 11.56 -10.98 13.86
CA ASN A 625 12.82 -11.44 13.25
C ASN A 625 13.02 -10.86 11.84
N ALA A 626 11.99 -10.28 11.21
CA ALA A 626 12.09 -9.61 9.93
C ALA A 626 12.62 -8.17 10.11
N GLU A 627 13.74 -7.86 9.45
CA GLU A 627 14.46 -6.59 9.56
C GLU A 627 13.53 -5.39 9.33
N GLY A 628 13.51 -4.46 10.29
CA GLY A 628 12.82 -3.19 10.15
C GLY A 628 11.29 -3.24 10.30
N VAL A 629 10.68 -4.42 10.48
CA VAL A 629 9.22 -4.53 10.62
C VAL A 629 8.75 -3.84 11.91
N MET A 630 9.38 -4.12 13.06
CA MET A 630 9.04 -3.47 14.33
C MET A 630 9.71 -2.08 14.54
N ASP A 631 10.74 -1.75 13.75
CA ASP A 631 11.57 -0.56 13.99
C ASP A 631 11.03 0.69 13.30
N LYS A 632 11.10 1.86 13.93
CA LYS A 632 10.77 3.12 13.20
C LYS A 632 11.79 3.42 12.10
N GLY A 633 11.32 4.03 11.02
CA GLY A 633 12.15 4.53 9.92
C GLY A 633 12.34 3.53 8.79
N THR A 634 12.52 2.24 9.08
CA THR A 634 12.68 1.22 8.04
C THR A 634 11.33 0.87 7.39
N SER A 635 11.28 0.90 6.07
CA SER A 635 10.07 0.58 5.31
C SER A 635 9.85 -0.93 5.19
N ILE A 636 8.59 -1.33 5.03
CA ILE A 636 8.21 -2.72 4.80
C ILE A 636 8.74 -3.19 3.44
N ARG A 637 9.36 -4.38 3.41
CA ARG A 637 9.99 -4.99 2.25
C ARG A 637 9.09 -6.03 1.60
N GLU A 638 9.37 -6.38 0.35
CA GLU A 638 8.62 -7.36 -0.44
C GLU A 638 8.72 -8.78 0.12
N ASN A 639 9.96 -9.24 0.38
CA ASN A 639 10.25 -10.51 1.03
C ASN A 639 11.46 -10.40 1.96
N TYR A 640 11.69 -11.44 2.78
CA TYR A 640 12.73 -11.43 3.82
C TYR A 640 13.57 -12.70 3.78
N GLN A 641 14.83 -12.55 4.16
CA GLN A 641 15.79 -13.64 4.24
C GLN A 641 15.45 -14.53 5.45
N PRO A 642 15.27 -15.86 5.29
CA PRO A 642 14.74 -16.76 6.31
C PRO A 642 15.68 -17.05 7.50
N VAL A 643 16.99 -16.88 7.32
CA VAL A 643 18.06 -17.22 8.28
C VAL A 643 18.49 -16.01 9.12
N ASN A 644 18.49 -14.80 8.57
CA ASN A 644 18.97 -13.60 9.26
C ASN A 644 17.99 -12.42 9.26
N GLY A 645 16.86 -12.54 8.57
CA GLY A 645 15.80 -11.52 8.58
C GLY A 645 15.98 -10.35 7.63
N LYS A 646 17.09 -10.29 6.87
CA LYS A 646 17.39 -9.18 5.96
C LYS A 646 16.22 -8.92 5.00
N GLY A 647 15.87 -7.65 4.83
CA GLY A 647 14.88 -7.19 3.88
C GLY A 647 15.35 -7.25 2.42
N LEU A 648 14.61 -7.92 1.55
CA LEU A 648 14.98 -8.16 0.15
C LEU A 648 14.01 -7.47 -0.83
N GLU A 649 14.46 -7.32 -2.08
CA GLU A 649 13.71 -6.75 -3.22
C GLU A 649 13.15 -5.33 -2.98
N ALA A 650 11.86 -5.08 -3.24
CA ALA A 650 11.28 -3.74 -3.22
C ALA A 650 10.99 -3.18 -1.81
N TYR A 651 11.06 -1.85 -1.68
CA TYR A 651 10.70 -1.10 -0.47
C TYR A 651 9.22 -0.67 -0.51
N ASN A 652 8.61 -0.37 0.64
CA ASN A 652 7.21 0.02 0.78
C ASN A 652 6.23 -0.95 0.09
N PHE A 653 6.31 -2.23 0.41
CA PHE A 653 5.55 -3.25 -0.31
C PHE A 653 4.13 -3.49 0.26
N SER A 654 3.11 -3.36 -0.57
CA SER A 654 1.69 -3.36 -0.19
C SER A 654 1.16 -4.69 0.30
N TRP A 655 1.44 -5.83 -0.34
CA TRP A 655 0.92 -7.09 0.23
C TRP A 655 1.58 -7.38 1.58
N SER A 656 2.82 -6.95 1.78
CA SER A 656 3.56 -7.26 2.99
C SER A 656 2.92 -6.51 4.14
N ALA A 657 2.62 -5.23 3.89
CA ALA A 657 1.83 -4.44 4.81
C ALA A 657 0.40 -4.97 5.02
N SER A 658 -0.25 -5.43 3.95
CA SER A 658 -1.60 -6.01 4.00
C SER A 658 -1.66 -7.24 4.91
N HIS A 659 -0.73 -8.19 4.74
CA HIS A 659 -0.73 -9.43 5.48
C HIS A 659 -0.28 -9.26 6.93
N TYR A 660 0.71 -8.40 7.21
CA TYR A 660 1.01 -8.04 8.59
C TYR A 660 -0.19 -7.38 9.28
N LEU A 661 -0.93 -6.53 8.57
CA LEU A 661 -2.13 -5.90 9.12
C LEU A 661 -3.17 -6.97 9.43
N MET A 662 -3.44 -7.90 8.51
CA MET A 662 -4.39 -8.99 8.75
C MET A 662 -3.96 -9.92 9.89
N LEU A 663 -2.66 -10.19 10.09
CA LEU A 663 -2.16 -10.97 11.22
C LEU A 663 -2.37 -10.28 12.57
N LEU A 664 -2.31 -8.94 12.60
CA LEU A 664 -2.49 -8.14 13.81
C LEU A 664 -3.95 -8.02 14.22
N LEU A 665 -4.89 -8.04 13.27
CA LEU A 665 -6.31 -7.81 13.51
C LEU A 665 -7.05 -9.10 13.85
N GLU A 666 -8.13 -8.98 14.61
CA GLU A 666 -9.11 -10.05 14.78
C GLU A 666 -9.93 -10.19 13.49
N ASP A 667 -10.02 -11.41 12.95
CA ASP A 667 -10.91 -11.74 11.83
C ASP A 667 -12.34 -11.89 12.37
N LYS A 668 -12.96 -10.74 12.69
CA LYS A 668 -14.35 -10.61 13.15
C LYS A 668 -15.32 -10.30 12.02
#